data_AF-A0A6J4LUD5-F1
#
_entry.id   AF-A0A6J4LUD5-F1
#
_cell.length_a   1.000
_cell.length_b   1.000
_cell.length_c   1.000
_cell.angle_alpha   90.00
_cell.angle_beta   90.00
_cell.angle_gamma   90.00
#
_symmetry.space_group_name_H-M   'P 1'
#
loop_
_entity.id
_entity.type
_entity.pdbx_description
1 polymer ?
#
loop_
_entity_poly.entity_id
_entity_poly.type
_entity_poly.pdbx_seq_one_letter_code
_entity_poly.pdbx_strand_id
1 'polypeptide(L)'
;MPTHSDFARLRRLLGPAALWLTLSCAPHEPQQAGRPVSLSGVYPHLAYYNDEGECGTGAVVPWAGRLWVVTYGPHLPNGSSDKLYEITPDLQPVVRPESTGGTPANRMIHRESNQLFIGPYAVDAQRNVRVIPYRAAPGRYTGVARHLTDPAGKVYVATMEEGFYEVDVKTLGTRTLYPDANGRHPDEEISVSQPGSLLPGAHGKGVYAGQGALVYSNNGEASPEALRQFDIESGALAEWNGKDWKVVRRSQFVEVTGPGGLYGNPNPATDPIWATGWDHKSVVVGVRDGGTWSFYRLPKASHSYDGAHGWNTEWPRIRDVGPAGKPDYLMTMHGMFWRFPGTFSAARSGGIRPRSAYLKVIGDFARWNDGLVFGCDDSAQKEFLNKRKVKGDIEGPGQSNSNLWFTPAGLPDQLGPTTAEGAVWLAEPVPAGGTSEPFLFAGWPRRSAWIKNDGRAKVDFSFQADARGTGNWQALRTVSVEPGGAVQVAFSPAEIGEWVRVVAGAPTVATVHFSYAGEEKRPAADGMFRGLAEVTDPRAVGGLLYGLGDNRRALGIAVQHLDGTGAAPVGYYELDANLRLAPKNDPETLAFINGKFAIPQNVVTVDASSVLVVDDRGRRWRLPLGPEAFAGQVQSGMARVAREVATERDLFHCMGTFYELPAENADGFAKIRPVSSHGFRIHDYASYRGLLVMTGIDPAAAAGNPHVIVSEDGKAAVWAGVIDDLWKLGKPTGRGGPWKNTAVKANEPSDPYLIGFYEERTLALSHAGKQPVTFRVEAEPVGHGPWMLYREITVAPGQTVDFAFPDTFQARWVRFVADAPTVATAWLTYR
;
A
#
# COMPACT_ATOMS: atom_id res chain seq x y z
N MET A 1 -64.16 18.56 7.69
CA MET A 1 -65.41 18.98 7.02
C MET A 1 -65.24 18.73 5.52
N PRO A 2 -66.13 17.94 4.90
CA PRO A 2 -66.08 17.53 3.51
C PRO A 2 -66.95 18.42 2.63
N THR A 3 -66.77 18.37 1.31
CA THR A 3 -67.89 18.52 0.36
C THR A 3 -67.72 17.61 -0.85
N HIS A 4 -68.65 16.66 -0.93
CA HIS A 4 -69.06 15.83 -2.05
C HIS A 4 -69.72 16.65 -3.18
N SER A 5 -69.78 16.07 -4.39
CA SER A 5 -71.01 15.70 -5.13
C SER A 5 -70.70 15.64 -6.63
N ASP A 6 -70.67 14.47 -7.28
CA ASP A 6 -71.80 13.72 -7.87
C ASP A 6 -71.94 14.00 -9.38
N PHE A 7 -71.94 12.94 -10.20
CA PHE A 7 -73.19 12.39 -10.75
C PHE A 7 -72.91 11.18 -11.66
N ALA A 8 -73.67 10.12 -11.41
CA ALA A 8 -73.69 8.87 -12.13
C ALA A 8 -74.70 8.85 -13.29
N ARG A 9 -74.49 7.94 -14.26
CA ARG A 9 -75.46 7.00 -14.89
C ARG A 9 -74.87 6.51 -16.24
N LEU A 10 -75.24 5.40 -16.88
CA LEU A 10 -75.74 4.04 -16.57
C LEU A 10 -75.97 3.37 -17.95
N ARG A 11 -75.73 2.05 -18.08
CA ARG A 11 -76.32 1.06 -19.04
C ARG A 11 -75.63 0.67 -20.37
N ARG A 12 -75.20 -0.60 -20.36
CA ARG A 12 -75.55 -1.77 -21.22
C ARG A 12 -74.97 -1.92 -22.63
N LEU A 13 -74.08 -2.92 -22.74
CA LEU A 13 -74.07 -4.11 -23.62
C LEU A 13 -74.45 -3.94 -25.12
N LEU A 14 -73.49 -4.27 -25.99
CA LEU A 14 -73.60 -5.14 -27.18
C LEU A 14 -72.18 -5.36 -27.77
N GLY A 15 -71.74 -6.62 -27.92
CA GLY A 15 -70.64 -7.00 -28.84
C GLY A 15 -71.14 -7.07 -30.29
N PRO A 16 -70.29 -7.26 -31.33
CA PRO A 16 -69.26 -8.31 -31.36
C PRO A 16 -67.91 -7.96 -32.05
N ALA A 17 -66.93 -8.83 -31.78
CA ALA A 17 -65.85 -9.33 -32.65
C ALA A 17 -65.12 -8.38 -33.64
N ALA A 18 -63.87 -8.03 -33.29
CA ALA A 18 -62.76 -7.95 -34.24
C ALA A 18 -61.46 -8.34 -33.52
N LEU A 19 -61.05 -9.61 -33.67
CA LEU A 19 -59.80 -10.13 -33.15
C LEU A 19 -58.68 -9.73 -34.13
N TRP A 20 -58.02 -8.61 -33.89
CA TRP A 20 -56.75 -8.29 -34.56
C TRP A 20 -55.62 -8.85 -33.71
N LEU A 21 -54.98 -9.92 -34.20
CA LEU A 21 -53.68 -10.38 -33.72
C LEU A 21 -52.64 -9.32 -34.06
N THR A 22 -52.37 -8.40 -33.13
CA THR A 22 -51.11 -7.64 -33.15
C THR A 22 -50.05 -8.48 -32.45
N LEU A 23 -49.22 -9.14 -33.25
CA LEU A 23 -47.88 -9.57 -32.84
C LEU A 23 -47.14 -8.33 -32.34
N SER A 24 -47.15 -8.11 -31.03
CA SER A 24 -46.27 -7.13 -30.39
C SER A 24 -44.86 -7.72 -30.40
N CYS A 25 -44.12 -7.47 -31.47
CA CYS A 25 -42.67 -7.41 -31.39
C CYS A 25 -42.37 -6.24 -30.45
N ALA A 26 -42.11 -6.54 -29.17
CA ALA A 26 -41.42 -5.60 -28.33
C ALA A 26 -40.08 -5.30 -29.02
N PRO A 27 -39.79 -4.04 -29.39
CA PRO A 27 -38.44 -3.70 -29.82
C PRO A 27 -37.52 -4.02 -28.65
N HIS A 28 -36.62 -4.97 -28.87
CA HIS A 28 -35.42 -5.13 -28.07
C HIS A 28 -34.79 -3.74 -28.02
N GLU A 29 -34.79 -3.10 -26.85
CA GLU A 29 -33.98 -1.90 -26.68
C GLU A 29 -32.56 -2.29 -27.10
N PRO A 30 -31.97 -1.62 -28.11
CA PRO A 30 -30.58 -1.86 -28.42
C PRO A 30 -29.79 -1.54 -27.16
N GLN A 31 -29.16 -2.58 -26.60
CA GLN A 31 -28.13 -2.49 -25.58
C GLN A 31 -27.24 -1.28 -25.92
N GLN A 32 -27.12 -0.31 -25.01
CA GLN A 32 -26.30 0.89 -25.22
C GLN A 32 -24.90 0.45 -25.69
N ALA A 33 -24.64 0.57 -26.99
CA ALA A 33 -23.28 0.54 -27.51
C ALA A 33 -22.58 1.77 -26.94
N GLY A 34 -21.45 1.58 -26.25
CA GLY A 34 -20.44 2.64 -26.12
C GLY A 34 -19.96 3.06 -24.73
N ARG A 35 -20.27 2.36 -23.63
CA ARG A 35 -19.55 2.58 -22.34
C ARG A 35 -18.53 1.48 -22.08
N PRO A 36 -17.24 1.81 -21.88
CA PRO A 36 -16.24 0.81 -21.52
C PRO A 36 -16.58 0.11 -20.20
N VAL A 37 -16.31 -1.20 -20.13
CA VAL A 37 -16.55 -2.01 -18.94
C VAL A 37 -15.62 -1.53 -17.81
N SER A 38 -16.16 -1.43 -16.59
CA SER A 38 -15.39 -1.10 -15.40
C SER A 38 -15.85 -1.87 -14.18
N LEU A 39 -14.88 -2.30 -13.36
CA LEU A 39 -15.10 -2.88 -12.04
C LEU A 39 -14.29 -2.09 -11.03
N SER A 40 -14.97 -1.59 -9.98
CA SER A 40 -14.36 -0.79 -8.91
C SER A 40 -13.48 0.38 -9.41
N GLY A 41 -13.85 0.97 -10.55
CA GLY A 41 -13.13 2.11 -11.13
C GLY A 41 -11.90 1.76 -11.96
N VAL A 42 -11.60 0.48 -12.17
CA VAL A 42 -10.59 0.03 -13.13
C VAL A 42 -11.28 -0.28 -14.46
N TYR A 43 -10.67 0.15 -15.55
CA TYR A 43 -11.14 -0.08 -16.91
C TYR A 43 -10.14 -1.01 -17.61
N PRO A 44 -10.43 -2.31 -17.77
CA PRO A 44 -9.43 -3.27 -18.24
C PRO A 44 -8.88 -2.98 -19.64
N HIS A 45 -9.64 -2.28 -20.48
CA HIS A 45 -9.19 -1.86 -21.82
C HIS A 45 -8.10 -0.78 -21.80
N LEU A 46 -7.92 -0.06 -20.67
CA LEU A 46 -6.86 0.94 -20.49
C LEU A 46 -5.54 0.33 -20.00
N ALA A 47 -5.50 -0.96 -19.67
CA ALA A 47 -4.29 -1.59 -19.18
C ALA A 47 -3.16 -1.53 -20.22
N TYR A 48 -1.99 -1.13 -19.75
CA TYR A 48 -0.78 -1.03 -20.54
C TYR A 48 0.15 -2.22 -20.25
N TYR A 49 0.96 -2.56 -21.25
CA TYR A 49 1.85 -3.72 -21.28
C TYR A 49 3.16 -3.29 -21.94
N ASN A 50 4.26 -3.87 -21.48
CA ASN A 50 5.58 -3.68 -22.06
C ASN A 50 6.31 -5.04 -22.17
N ASP A 51 7.54 -5.02 -22.68
CA ASP A 51 8.38 -6.21 -22.90
C ASP A 51 9.40 -6.41 -21.76
N GLU A 52 9.41 -5.50 -20.79
CA GLU A 52 10.34 -5.45 -19.68
C GLU A 52 9.80 -6.12 -18.40
N GLY A 53 10.65 -6.23 -17.36
CA GLY A 53 10.34 -6.96 -16.12
C GLY A 53 9.32 -6.30 -15.19
N GLU A 54 8.95 -5.04 -15.43
CA GLU A 54 7.98 -4.25 -14.66
C GLU A 54 7.29 -3.27 -15.60
N CYS A 55 6.04 -2.89 -15.30
CA CYS A 55 5.28 -1.94 -16.10
C CYS A 55 4.40 -1.07 -15.18
N GLY A 56 4.97 0.00 -14.63
CA GLY A 56 4.25 0.93 -13.76
C GLY A 56 3.86 2.23 -14.46
N THR A 57 3.01 3.03 -13.82
CA THR A 57 2.76 4.42 -14.22
C THR A 57 3.75 5.37 -13.54
N GLY A 58 4.54 6.09 -14.34
CA GLY A 58 5.50 7.07 -13.82
C GLY A 58 4.89 8.44 -13.54
N ALA A 59 3.94 8.87 -14.37
CA ALA A 59 3.23 10.14 -14.18
C ALA A 59 1.82 10.13 -14.78
N VAL A 60 0.91 10.83 -14.11
CA VAL A 60 -0.48 11.08 -14.56
C VAL A 60 -0.78 12.57 -14.49
N VAL A 61 -1.05 13.20 -15.64
CA VAL A 61 -1.24 14.66 -15.72
C VAL A 61 -2.41 15.07 -16.63
N PRO A 62 -3.46 15.71 -16.08
CA PRO A 62 -4.45 16.45 -16.86
C PRO A 62 -3.80 17.65 -17.57
N TRP A 63 -3.83 17.66 -18.90
CA TRP A 63 -3.29 18.75 -19.71
C TRP A 63 -3.97 18.85 -21.08
N ALA A 64 -4.26 20.07 -21.53
CA ALA A 64 -4.87 20.34 -22.85
C ALA A 64 -6.15 19.53 -23.15
N GLY A 65 -7.00 19.33 -22.12
CA GLY A 65 -8.26 18.59 -22.23
C GLY A 65 -8.10 17.07 -22.41
N ARG A 66 -6.95 16.53 -22.01
CA ARG A 66 -6.59 15.10 -22.06
C ARG A 66 -5.95 14.68 -20.75
N LEU A 67 -5.97 13.38 -20.50
CA LEU A 67 -5.19 12.76 -19.43
C LEU A 67 -3.93 12.15 -20.05
N TRP A 68 -2.77 12.70 -19.70
CA TRP A 68 -1.47 12.21 -20.16
C TRP A 68 -0.91 11.22 -19.16
N VAL A 69 -0.45 10.07 -19.65
CA VAL A 69 0.13 9.00 -18.84
C VAL A 69 1.41 8.53 -19.48
N VAL A 70 2.48 8.40 -18.69
CA VAL A 70 3.73 7.78 -19.14
C VAL A 70 3.98 6.52 -18.32
N THR A 71 4.28 5.41 -19.00
CA THR A 71 4.65 4.15 -18.34
C THR A 71 6.16 4.01 -18.24
N TYR A 72 6.62 3.08 -17.41
CA TYR A 72 8.03 2.81 -17.24
C TYR A 72 8.34 1.33 -17.04
N GLY A 73 9.56 0.94 -17.42
CA GLY A 73 10.19 -0.34 -17.11
C GLY A 73 11.32 -0.22 -16.06
N PRO A 74 11.84 -1.34 -15.55
CA PRO A 74 12.78 -1.37 -14.44
C PRO A 74 14.22 -1.08 -14.90
N HIS A 75 14.75 0.10 -14.54
CA HIS A 75 16.13 0.51 -14.85
C HIS A 75 16.47 0.66 -16.35
N LEU A 76 15.71 1.49 -17.09
CA LEU A 76 15.86 1.72 -18.54
C LEU A 76 16.34 3.18 -18.82
N PRO A 77 17.65 3.48 -18.76
CA PRO A 77 18.17 4.85 -18.92
C PRO A 77 18.23 5.34 -20.38
N ASN A 78 18.01 4.46 -21.36
CA ASN A 78 18.22 4.72 -22.80
C ASN A 78 16.96 4.52 -23.66
N GLY A 79 15.80 4.39 -23.02
CA GLY A 79 14.53 4.06 -23.70
C GLY A 79 14.14 2.59 -23.54
N SER A 80 12.89 2.25 -23.89
CA SER A 80 12.28 0.92 -23.70
C SER A 80 11.04 0.76 -24.59
N SER A 81 10.31 -0.34 -24.42
CA SER A 81 9.01 -0.55 -25.07
C SER A 81 7.86 0.27 -24.45
N ASP A 82 8.08 0.96 -23.32
CA ASP A 82 7.11 1.82 -22.64
C ASP A 82 6.62 2.99 -23.49
N LYS A 83 5.43 3.50 -23.13
CA LYS A 83 4.69 4.43 -23.98
C LYS A 83 4.26 5.70 -23.26
N LEU A 84 4.08 6.75 -24.05
CA LEU A 84 3.29 7.92 -23.72
C LEU A 84 1.87 7.71 -24.26
N TYR A 85 0.89 7.84 -23.38
CA TYR A 85 -0.52 7.75 -23.70
C TYR A 85 -1.20 9.12 -23.58
N GLU A 86 -2.02 9.45 -24.56
CA GLU A 86 -3.01 10.51 -24.50
C GLU A 86 -4.39 9.86 -24.35
N ILE A 87 -5.06 10.05 -23.21
CA ILE A 87 -6.38 9.49 -22.95
C ILE A 87 -7.45 10.59 -23.08
N THR A 88 -8.48 10.30 -23.87
CA THR A 88 -9.60 11.21 -24.10
C THR A 88 -10.60 11.20 -22.93
N PRO A 89 -11.50 12.21 -22.82
CA PRO A 89 -12.53 12.24 -21.79
C PRO A 89 -13.49 11.04 -21.79
N ASP A 90 -13.69 10.39 -22.95
CA ASP A 90 -14.45 9.15 -23.14
C ASP A 90 -13.60 7.87 -22.97
N LEU A 91 -12.43 8.01 -22.34
CA LEU A 91 -11.52 6.92 -21.95
C LEU A 91 -11.00 6.11 -23.15
N GLN A 92 -10.75 6.76 -24.28
CA GLN A 92 -10.05 6.14 -25.40
C GLN A 92 -8.54 6.43 -25.29
N PRO A 93 -7.68 5.39 -25.24
CA PRO A 93 -6.25 5.58 -25.19
C PRO A 93 -5.68 5.79 -26.61
N VAL A 94 -4.87 6.82 -26.78
CA VAL A 94 -4.06 7.06 -27.98
C VAL A 94 -2.60 6.86 -27.61
N VAL A 95 -1.97 5.83 -28.19
CA VAL A 95 -0.52 5.62 -28.06
C VAL A 95 0.20 6.65 -28.93
N ARG A 96 1.05 7.47 -28.32
CA ARG A 96 1.78 8.51 -29.03
C ARG A 96 2.93 7.91 -29.83
N PRO A 97 3.02 8.14 -31.17
CA PRO A 97 4.11 7.59 -31.99
C PRO A 97 5.49 8.13 -31.59
N GLU A 98 5.54 9.25 -30.87
CA GLU A 98 6.76 9.85 -30.35
C GLU A 98 7.37 9.08 -29.16
N SER A 99 6.71 8.03 -28.67
CA SER A 99 7.14 7.23 -27.52
C SER A 99 8.54 6.62 -27.72
N THR A 100 9.43 6.89 -26.78
CA THR A 100 10.81 6.35 -26.68
C THR A 100 11.04 5.50 -25.43
N GLY A 101 10.00 5.30 -24.61
CA GLY A 101 10.07 4.51 -23.37
C GLY A 101 11.06 5.05 -22.34
N GLY A 102 11.62 4.15 -21.52
CA GLY A 102 12.60 4.38 -20.46
C GLY A 102 12.03 4.18 -19.05
N THR A 103 12.71 4.74 -18.05
CA THR A 103 12.19 4.86 -16.67
C THR A 103 11.85 6.30 -16.26
N PRO A 104 10.84 6.96 -16.86
CA PRO A 104 10.43 8.31 -16.47
C PRO A 104 9.38 8.31 -15.34
N ALA A 105 9.56 9.17 -14.35
CA ALA A 105 8.54 9.56 -13.36
C ALA A 105 8.45 11.09 -13.17
N ASN A 106 9.22 11.84 -13.97
CA ASN A 106 9.26 13.29 -13.94
C ASN A 106 8.05 13.90 -14.67
N ARG A 107 7.55 15.02 -14.15
CA ARG A 107 6.49 15.80 -14.76
C ARG A 107 6.43 17.22 -14.23
N MET A 108 6.06 18.17 -15.09
CA MET A 108 5.88 19.58 -14.75
C MET A 108 5.02 20.27 -15.80
N ILE A 109 4.06 21.11 -15.39
CA ILE A 109 3.40 22.05 -16.29
C ILE A 109 4.15 23.38 -16.22
N HIS A 110 4.90 23.70 -17.25
CA HIS A 110 5.72 24.90 -17.33
C HIS A 110 4.88 26.07 -17.86
N ARG A 111 4.63 27.07 -17.00
CA ARG A 111 3.70 28.17 -17.29
C ARG A 111 4.23 29.07 -18.40
N GLU A 112 5.52 29.37 -18.35
CA GLU A 112 6.19 30.35 -19.21
C GLU A 112 6.26 29.89 -20.67
N SER A 113 6.34 28.57 -20.90
CA SER A 113 6.34 28.00 -22.24
C SER A 113 5.01 27.38 -22.66
N ASN A 114 4.02 27.37 -21.76
CA ASN A 114 2.70 26.75 -21.93
C ASN A 114 2.79 25.31 -22.44
N GLN A 115 3.64 24.50 -21.78
CA GLN A 115 3.92 23.12 -22.14
C GLN A 115 3.89 22.21 -20.90
N LEU A 116 3.43 20.99 -21.09
CA LEU A 116 3.65 19.88 -20.17
C LEU A 116 4.98 19.20 -20.50
N PHE A 117 5.89 19.17 -19.55
CA PHE A 117 7.03 18.25 -19.55
C PHE A 117 6.62 16.98 -18.81
N ILE A 118 6.74 15.82 -19.45
CA ILE A 118 6.41 14.52 -18.87
C ILE A 118 7.37 13.49 -19.47
N GLY A 119 8.15 12.77 -18.66
CA GLY A 119 9.23 11.95 -19.23
C GLY A 119 10.22 12.77 -20.05
N PRO A 120 10.74 12.21 -21.16
CA PRO A 120 11.54 12.95 -22.14
C PRO A 120 10.69 13.81 -23.09
N TYR A 121 9.40 14.02 -22.82
CA TYR A 121 8.47 14.66 -23.76
C TYR A 121 8.11 16.09 -23.32
N ALA A 122 7.99 16.98 -24.30
CA ALA A 122 7.39 18.29 -24.16
C ALA A 122 6.12 18.36 -25.02
N VAL A 123 4.98 18.61 -24.39
CA VAL A 123 3.65 18.61 -24.99
C VAL A 123 3.04 20.01 -24.93
N ASP A 124 2.80 20.63 -26.07
CA ASP A 124 2.19 21.96 -26.12
C ASP A 124 0.66 21.93 -25.90
N ALA A 125 0.03 23.11 -25.85
CA ALA A 125 -1.41 23.23 -25.66
C ALA A 125 -2.24 22.73 -26.86
N GLN A 126 -1.62 22.55 -28.03
CA GLN A 126 -2.20 21.94 -29.23
C GLN A 126 -1.98 20.43 -29.27
N ARG A 127 -1.31 19.86 -28.24
CA ARG A 127 -0.98 18.44 -28.09
C ARG A 127 0.07 17.95 -29.09
N ASN A 128 0.88 18.85 -29.66
CA ASN A 128 2.07 18.43 -30.39
C ASN A 128 3.12 17.96 -29.38
N VAL A 129 3.73 16.80 -29.65
CA VAL A 129 4.73 16.18 -28.78
C VAL A 129 6.11 16.36 -29.42
N ARG A 130 7.07 16.81 -28.62
CA ARG A 130 8.49 16.85 -28.97
C ARG A 130 9.28 16.03 -27.96
N VAL A 131 10.39 15.45 -28.41
CA VAL A 131 11.16 14.48 -27.62
C VAL A 131 12.56 15.04 -27.36
N ILE A 132 13.01 14.96 -26.11
CA ILE A 132 14.41 15.11 -25.73
C ILE A 132 15.09 13.76 -26.02
N PRO A 133 16.00 13.66 -27.00
CA PRO A 133 16.65 12.39 -27.29
C PRO A 133 17.50 11.92 -26.11
N TYR A 134 17.39 10.66 -25.70
CA TYR A 134 18.22 10.09 -24.61
C TYR A 134 19.72 10.31 -24.83
N ARG A 135 20.23 10.29 -26.09
CA ARG A 135 21.62 10.63 -26.39
C ARG A 135 22.07 12.02 -25.93
N ALA A 136 21.14 12.97 -25.81
CA ALA A 136 21.41 14.36 -25.43
C ALA A 136 21.26 14.59 -23.92
N ALA A 137 20.48 13.74 -23.24
CA ALA A 137 20.28 13.72 -21.80
C ALA A 137 19.92 12.28 -21.37
N PRO A 138 20.91 11.39 -21.18
CA PRO A 138 20.65 9.99 -20.83
C PRO A 138 20.20 9.86 -19.37
N GLY A 139 19.57 8.74 -19.03
CA GLY A 139 19.24 8.37 -17.66
C GLY A 139 17.76 8.18 -17.40
N ARG A 140 17.43 7.80 -16.16
CA ARG A 140 16.06 7.52 -15.70
C ARG A 140 15.44 8.80 -15.14
N TYR A 141 14.55 9.46 -15.87
CA TYR A 141 14.14 10.82 -15.53
C TYR A 141 13.23 10.82 -14.28
N THR A 142 13.65 11.48 -13.20
CA THR A 142 12.95 11.42 -11.91
C THR A 142 12.23 12.72 -11.56
N GLY A 143 12.76 13.88 -11.98
CA GLY A 143 12.10 15.16 -11.73
C GLY A 143 12.39 16.24 -12.78
N VAL A 144 11.47 17.20 -12.89
CA VAL A 144 11.65 18.45 -13.65
C VAL A 144 11.35 19.61 -12.72
N ALA A 145 12.19 20.64 -12.72
CA ALA A 145 12.01 21.82 -11.88
C ALA A 145 12.22 23.12 -12.67
N ARG A 146 11.63 24.22 -12.16
CA ARG A 146 11.87 25.57 -12.67
C ARG A 146 13.37 25.91 -12.57
N HIS A 147 13.89 26.60 -13.58
CA HIS A 147 15.27 27.07 -13.55
C HIS A 147 15.46 28.20 -12.54
N LEU A 148 16.59 28.21 -11.82
CA LEU A 148 16.82 29.17 -10.72
C LEU A 148 17.02 30.62 -11.22
N THR A 149 17.67 30.78 -12.38
CA THR A 149 18.10 32.09 -12.91
C THR A 149 17.50 32.47 -14.26
N ASP A 150 16.80 31.54 -14.92
CA ASP A 150 16.21 31.70 -16.26
C ASP A 150 14.92 30.87 -16.37
N PRO A 151 13.94 31.10 -15.46
CA PRO A 151 12.73 30.31 -15.40
C PRO A 151 11.82 30.48 -16.64
N ALA A 152 12.05 31.49 -17.47
CA ALA A 152 11.26 31.68 -18.70
C ALA A 152 11.79 30.85 -19.87
N GLY A 153 13.12 30.69 -19.98
CA GLY A 153 13.76 30.00 -21.09
C GLY A 153 14.09 28.53 -20.81
N LYS A 154 14.21 28.13 -19.55
CA LYS A 154 14.79 26.82 -19.19
C LYS A 154 14.06 26.10 -18.06
N VAL A 155 14.25 24.78 -18.04
CA VAL A 155 13.94 23.91 -16.91
C VAL A 155 15.17 23.07 -16.55
N TYR A 156 15.23 22.61 -15.31
CA TYR A 156 16.13 21.53 -14.91
C TYR A 156 15.43 20.18 -15.08
N VAL A 157 16.14 19.21 -15.66
CA VAL A 157 15.75 17.80 -15.65
C VAL A 157 16.78 17.03 -14.85
N ALA A 158 16.32 16.15 -13.97
CA ALA A 158 17.16 15.32 -13.12
C ALA A 158 16.82 13.84 -13.28
N THR A 159 17.81 12.97 -13.11
CA THR A 159 17.66 11.52 -13.20
C THR A 159 17.86 10.80 -11.86
N MET A 160 17.51 9.51 -11.82
CA MET A 160 17.70 8.67 -10.63
C MET A 160 19.17 8.44 -10.28
N GLU A 161 20.06 8.52 -11.27
CA GLU A 161 21.52 8.34 -11.17
C GLU A 161 22.27 9.68 -11.27
N GLU A 162 21.68 10.74 -10.71
CA GLU A 162 22.34 12.04 -10.51
C GLU A 162 22.80 12.75 -11.78
N GLY A 163 22.16 12.46 -12.91
CA GLY A 163 22.24 13.27 -14.12
C GLY A 163 21.41 14.54 -13.94
N PHE A 164 22.03 15.70 -14.15
CA PHE A 164 21.36 17.00 -14.06
C PHE A 164 21.58 17.78 -15.35
N TYR A 165 20.49 18.21 -15.98
CA TYR A 165 20.49 18.88 -17.27
C TYR A 165 19.72 20.19 -17.22
N GLU A 166 20.23 21.21 -17.90
CA GLU A 166 19.46 22.38 -18.32
C GLU A 166 18.83 22.09 -19.68
N VAL A 167 17.54 22.34 -19.83
CA VAL A 167 16.82 22.15 -21.10
C VAL A 167 16.16 23.45 -21.52
N ASP A 168 16.47 23.91 -22.72
CA ASP A 168 15.80 25.05 -23.34
C ASP A 168 14.38 24.66 -23.76
N VAL A 169 13.37 25.40 -23.26
CA VAL A 169 11.97 25.01 -23.42
C VAL A 169 11.43 25.20 -24.85
N LYS A 170 12.13 25.97 -25.68
CA LYS A 170 11.73 26.26 -27.07
C LYS A 170 12.37 25.30 -28.06
N THR A 171 13.61 24.89 -27.83
CA THR A 171 14.42 24.09 -28.76
C THR A 171 14.62 22.65 -28.29
N LEU A 172 14.45 22.38 -27.00
CA LEU A 172 14.88 21.15 -26.30
C LEU A 172 16.39 20.91 -26.34
N GLY A 173 17.19 21.95 -26.64
CA GLY A 173 18.63 21.89 -26.49
C GLY A 173 19.02 21.64 -25.04
N THR A 174 19.87 20.64 -24.81
CA THR A 174 20.29 20.21 -23.48
C THR A 174 21.73 20.64 -23.18
N ARG A 175 21.97 21.08 -21.95
CA ARG A 175 23.31 21.27 -21.38
C ARG A 175 23.43 20.41 -20.14
N THR A 176 24.48 19.58 -20.10
CA THR A 176 24.79 18.76 -18.92
C THR A 176 25.45 19.63 -17.85
N LEU A 177 24.89 19.61 -16.64
CA LEU A 177 25.50 20.19 -15.43
C LEU A 177 26.33 19.14 -14.70
N TYR A 178 25.73 17.96 -14.49
CA TYR A 178 26.39 16.79 -13.93
C TYR A 178 25.97 15.56 -14.75
N PRO A 179 26.90 14.70 -15.17
CA PRO A 179 26.59 13.55 -16.01
C PRO A 179 25.91 12.44 -15.19
N ASP A 180 24.93 11.78 -15.81
CA ASP A 180 24.29 10.59 -15.25
C ASP A 180 25.29 9.45 -15.04
N ALA A 181 25.19 8.76 -13.90
CA ALA A 181 26.15 7.72 -13.52
C ALA A 181 26.08 6.47 -14.42
N ASN A 182 24.95 6.19 -15.10
CA ASN A 182 24.85 5.07 -16.04
C ASN A 182 25.82 5.21 -17.23
N GLY A 183 26.20 6.45 -17.60
CA GLY A 183 27.14 6.71 -18.69
C GLY A 183 28.58 6.22 -18.43
N ARG A 184 28.90 5.78 -17.20
CA ARG A 184 30.23 5.27 -16.82
C ARG A 184 30.40 3.77 -17.04
N HIS A 185 29.30 3.03 -17.14
CA HIS A 185 29.26 1.58 -17.32
C HIS A 185 28.21 1.20 -18.39
N PRO A 186 28.42 1.59 -19.66
CA PRO A 186 27.40 1.44 -20.71
C PRO A 186 27.09 -0.02 -21.10
N ASP A 187 27.97 -0.97 -20.74
CA ASP A 187 27.92 -2.37 -21.21
C ASP A 187 27.49 -3.38 -20.12
N GLU A 188 27.17 -2.93 -18.91
CA GLU A 188 26.77 -3.84 -17.82
C GLU A 188 25.24 -3.77 -17.61
N GLU A 189 24.52 -4.87 -17.91
CA GLU A 189 23.14 -5.10 -17.45
C GLU A 189 23.15 -5.24 -15.92
N ILE A 190 23.15 -4.11 -15.21
CA ILE A 190 23.21 -4.12 -13.75
C ILE A 190 21.79 -3.99 -13.22
N SER A 191 21.31 -5.07 -12.60
CA SER A 191 20.01 -5.19 -11.92
C SER A 191 19.93 -4.39 -10.60
N VAL A 192 20.84 -3.45 -10.39
CA VAL A 192 21.01 -2.68 -9.16
C VAL A 192 21.28 -1.23 -9.55
N SER A 193 20.61 -0.28 -8.90
CA SER A 193 20.87 1.15 -9.13
C SER A 193 22.34 1.43 -8.86
N GLN A 194 23.06 1.97 -9.85
CA GLN A 194 24.46 2.35 -9.70
C GLN A 194 24.59 3.44 -8.64
N PRO A 195 25.55 3.36 -7.71
CA PRO A 195 25.82 4.48 -6.83
C PRO A 195 26.26 5.67 -7.68
N GLY A 196 25.54 6.78 -7.53
CA GLY A 196 26.00 8.05 -8.04
C GLY A 196 27.27 8.48 -7.32
N SER A 197 28.10 9.31 -7.95
CA SER A 197 29.32 9.83 -7.30
C SER A 197 29.15 11.24 -6.74
N LEU A 198 27.98 11.85 -6.92
CA LEU A 198 27.73 13.23 -6.54
C LEU A 198 27.12 13.30 -5.14
N LEU A 199 26.11 12.46 -4.88
CA LEU A 199 25.39 12.43 -3.61
C LEU A 199 25.46 11.02 -3.00
N PRO A 200 25.34 10.89 -1.66
CA PRO A 200 25.24 9.58 -1.05
C PRO A 200 23.85 8.97 -1.31
N GLY A 201 23.76 7.64 -1.26
CA GLY A 201 22.55 6.88 -1.59
C GLY A 201 22.41 6.61 -3.09
N ALA A 202 21.24 6.08 -3.48
CA ALA A 202 20.90 5.71 -4.84
C ALA A 202 19.41 5.87 -5.10
N HIS A 203 18.97 5.69 -6.35
CA HIS A 203 17.57 5.66 -6.75
C HIS A 203 16.86 7.00 -6.47
N GLY A 204 17.24 8.04 -7.24
CA GLY A 204 16.64 9.37 -7.15
C GLY A 204 15.13 9.39 -7.40
N LYS A 205 14.39 10.25 -6.67
CA LYS A 205 12.93 10.26 -6.67
C LYS A 205 12.29 11.64 -6.88
N GLY A 206 12.69 12.64 -6.09
CA GLY A 206 12.01 13.94 -6.05
C GLY A 206 12.95 15.09 -6.39
N VAL A 207 12.48 16.05 -7.20
CA VAL A 207 13.23 17.28 -7.51
C VAL A 207 12.31 18.48 -7.54
N TYR A 208 12.73 19.56 -6.89
CA TYR A 208 12.00 20.83 -6.87
C TYR A 208 12.93 22.03 -6.73
N ALA A 209 12.48 23.19 -7.19
CA ALA A 209 13.25 24.43 -7.07
C ALA A 209 12.46 25.51 -6.32
N GLY A 210 13.15 26.23 -5.44
CA GLY A 210 12.59 27.30 -4.64
C GLY A 210 13.62 27.86 -3.66
N GLN A 211 13.37 29.07 -3.18
CA GLN A 211 14.18 29.79 -2.18
C GLN A 211 15.68 29.77 -2.52
N GLY A 212 16.01 29.95 -3.80
CA GLY A 212 17.38 29.97 -4.32
C GLY A 212 18.09 28.61 -4.39
N ALA A 213 17.38 27.50 -4.20
CA ALA A 213 17.96 26.16 -4.22
C ALA A 213 17.19 25.21 -5.16
N LEU A 214 17.94 24.30 -5.80
CA LEU A 214 17.40 23.08 -6.39
C LEU A 214 17.54 21.98 -5.35
N VAL A 215 16.45 21.33 -4.98
CA VAL A 215 16.40 20.26 -3.98
C VAL A 215 16.18 18.94 -4.68
N TYR A 216 16.95 17.93 -4.31
CA TYR A 216 16.93 16.58 -4.86
C TYR A 216 16.82 15.56 -3.73
N SER A 217 16.09 14.48 -3.97
CA SER A 217 15.98 13.36 -3.05
C SER A 217 16.23 12.01 -3.71
N ASN A 218 16.78 11.08 -2.96
CA ASN A 218 16.90 9.67 -3.32
C ASN A 218 16.47 8.78 -2.12
N ASN A 219 16.05 7.55 -2.39
CA ASN A 219 15.43 6.68 -1.37
C ASN A 219 16.13 5.32 -1.21
N GLY A 220 17.26 5.09 -1.86
CA GLY A 220 17.93 3.80 -1.85
C GLY A 220 19.36 3.85 -1.36
N GLU A 221 19.91 2.66 -1.14
CA GLU A 221 21.33 2.42 -0.90
C GLU A 221 21.77 1.27 -1.80
N ALA A 222 22.84 1.46 -2.56
CA ALA A 222 23.33 0.50 -3.53
C ALA A 222 24.36 -0.47 -2.91
N SER A 223 23.95 -1.16 -1.84
CA SER A 223 24.81 -2.08 -1.10
C SER A 223 24.21 -3.50 -1.00
N PRO A 224 25.04 -4.56 -0.93
CA PRO A 224 24.55 -5.92 -0.66
C PRO A 224 23.76 -6.05 0.64
N GLU A 225 24.05 -5.20 1.63
CA GLU A 225 23.35 -5.11 2.91
C GLU A 225 21.92 -4.59 2.73
N ALA A 226 21.71 -3.58 1.88
CA ALA A 226 20.40 -2.96 1.61
C ALA A 226 19.38 -3.93 1.00
N LEU A 227 19.85 -5.02 0.38
CA LEU A 227 19.01 -6.09 -0.17
C LEU A 227 18.47 -7.04 0.90
N ARG A 228 18.96 -6.96 2.15
CA ARG A 228 18.63 -7.91 3.23
C ARG A 228 18.20 -7.24 4.53
N GLN A 229 18.73 -6.05 4.81
CA GLN A 229 18.48 -5.29 6.03
C GLN A 229 17.72 -4.00 5.70
N PHE A 230 16.55 -3.84 6.31
CA PHE A 230 15.64 -2.72 6.08
C PHE A 230 16.01 -1.48 6.92
N ASP A 231 16.82 -1.65 7.97
CA ASP A 231 17.07 -0.65 9.01
C ASP A 231 18.41 0.08 8.90
N ILE A 232 19.20 -0.22 7.87
CA ILE A 232 20.45 0.50 7.59
C ILE A 232 20.18 1.95 7.18
N GLU A 233 21.18 2.83 7.34
CA GLU A 233 21.11 4.18 6.79
C GLU A 233 21.03 4.10 5.25
N SER A 234 20.01 4.71 4.66
CA SER A 234 19.75 4.69 3.23
C SER A 234 19.15 6.02 2.77
N GLY A 235 19.42 6.40 1.52
CA GLY A 235 18.84 7.57 0.89
C GLY A 235 19.39 8.93 1.38
N ALA A 236 19.02 10.00 0.68
CA ALA A 236 19.43 11.34 1.01
C ALA A 236 18.44 12.40 0.53
N LEU A 237 18.39 13.50 1.26
CA LEU A 237 17.87 14.80 0.82
C LEU A 237 19.05 15.76 0.67
N ALA A 238 19.16 16.42 -0.47
CA ALA A 238 20.23 17.36 -0.77
C ALA A 238 19.72 18.64 -1.44
N GLU A 239 20.47 19.73 -1.31
CA GLU A 239 20.17 21.01 -1.95
C GLU A 239 21.40 21.56 -2.69
N TRP A 240 21.17 22.18 -3.85
CA TRP A 240 22.16 22.80 -4.71
C TRP A 240 21.89 24.29 -4.85
N ASN A 241 22.91 25.10 -4.65
CA ASN A 241 22.81 26.57 -4.66
C ASN A 241 23.12 27.20 -6.04
N GLY A 242 23.19 26.41 -7.10
CA GLY A 242 23.67 26.84 -8.42
C GLY A 242 25.16 26.56 -8.67
N LYS A 243 25.88 26.06 -7.66
CA LYS A 243 27.30 25.74 -7.74
C LYS A 243 27.65 24.43 -7.02
N ASP A 244 27.34 24.32 -5.74
CA ASP A 244 27.75 23.23 -4.87
C ASP A 244 26.53 22.51 -4.27
N TRP A 245 26.62 21.18 -4.17
CA TRP A 245 25.62 20.35 -3.49
C TRP A 245 25.92 20.23 -2.00
N LYS A 246 24.87 20.24 -1.18
CA LYS A 246 24.93 20.00 0.25
C LYS A 246 23.92 18.93 0.64
N VAL A 247 24.39 17.89 1.33
CA VAL A 247 23.51 16.90 1.96
C VAL A 247 22.82 17.56 3.16
N VAL A 248 21.49 17.53 3.15
CA VAL A 248 20.63 18.04 4.22
C VAL A 248 20.40 16.96 5.28
N ARG A 249 20.09 15.74 4.84
CA ARG A 249 19.81 14.60 5.72
C ARG A 249 20.06 13.28 4.99
N ARG A 250 20.61 12.31 5.71
CA ARG A 250 20.65 10.90 5.32
C ARG A 250 19.41 10.19 5.85
N SER A 251 18.54 9.77 4.94
CA SER A 251 17.27 9.07 5.15
C SER A 251 16.65 8.82 3.78
N GLN A 252 15.71 7.88 3.67
CA GLN A 252 15.01 7.63 2.41
C GLN A 252 14.02 8.77 2.14
N PHE A 253 14.05 9.37 0.95
CA PHE A 253 13.12 10.45 0.56
C PHE A 253 12.58 10.27 -0.87
N VAL A 254 11.27 10.44 -1.06
CA VAL A 254 10.56 10.14 -2.33
C VAL A 254 9.95 11.34 -3.04
N GLU A 255 9.50 12.35 -2.31
CA GLU A 255 8.90 13.54 -2.92
C GLU A 255 9.60 14.79 -2.42
N VAL A 256 9.82 15.71 -3.35
CA VAL A 256 10.16 17.10 -3.08
C VAL A 256 9.21 17.95 -3.91
N THR A 257 8.45 18.82 -3.25
CA THR A 257 7.40 19.62 -3.90
C THR A 257 7.13 20.88 -3.07
N GLY A 258 6.07 21.63 -3.37
CA GLY A 258 5.65 22.80 -2.61
C GLY A 258 4.21 23.16 -2.91
N PRO A 259 3.70 24.29 -2.39
CA PRO A 259 2.35 24.76 -2.69
C PRO A 259 2.04 24.83 -4.18
N GLY A 260 3.04 25.11 -5.02
CA GLY A 260 2.85 25.16 -6.47
C GLY A 260 2.64 23.81 -7.17
N GLY A 261 2.96 22.70 -6.49
CA GLY A 261 2.91 21.36 -7.07
C GLY A 261 3.61 21.29 -8.43
N LEU A 262 2.93 20.71 -9.42
CA LEU A 262 3.42 20.54 -10.79
C LEU A 262 3.76 21.82 -11.54
N TYR A 263 3.31 22.97 -11.08
CA TYR A 263 3.58 24.24 -11.74
C TYR A 263 4.85 24.93 -11.22
N GLY A 264 5.49 24.37 -10.17
CA GLY A 264 6.48 25.10 -9.39
C GLY A 264 5.85 26.17 -8.49
N ASN A 265 6.57 26.58 -7.45
CA ASN A 265 6.05 27.56 -6.48
C ASN A 265 5.67 28.89 -7.15
N PRO A 266 4.46 29.44 -6.89
CA PRO A 266 4.04 30.75 -7.37
C PRO A 266 4.97 31.89 -6.93
N ASN A 267 5.40 31.88 -5.67
CA ASN A 267 6.37 32.84 -5.11
C ASN A 267 7.66 32.08 -4.76
N PRO A 268 8.52 31.76 -5.74
CA PRO A 268 9.66 30.88 -5.54
C PRO A 268 10.66 31.45 -4.52
N ALA A 269 10.69 32.76 -4.24
CA ALA A 269 11.57 33.33 -3.23
C ALA A 269 11.16 33.01 -1.77
N THR A 270 9.87 32.77 -1.52
CA THR A 270 9.30 32.72 -0.16
C THR A 270 8.50 31.45 0.12
N ASP A 271 7.81 30.90 -0.87
CA ASP A 271 6.99 29.71 -0.67
C ASP A 271 7.87 28.53 -0.19
N PRO A 272 7.37 27.71 0.76
CA PRO A 272 8.13 26.60 1.30
C PRO A 272 8.34 25.49 0.27
N ILE A 273 9.38 24.68 0.52
CA ILE A 273 9.56 23.38 -0.13
C ILE A 273 9.23 22.31 0.91
N TRP A 274 8.43 21.32 0.52
CA TRP A 274 8.10 20.15 1.32
C TRP A 274 8.85 18.94 0.80
N ALA A 275 9.25 18.07 1.72
CA ALA A 275 9.83 16.78 1.40
C ALA A 275 9.17 15.68 2.22
N THR A 276 8.95 14.50 1.62
CA THR A 276 8.46 13.32 2.35
C THR A 276 9.40 12.15 2.17
N GLY A 277 9.66 11.47 3.28
CA GLY A 277 10.61 10.37 3.38
C GLY A 277 10.31 9.49 4.57
N TRP A 278 11.25 8.62 4.92
CA TRP A 278 11.16 7.77 6.09
C TRP A 278 12.55 7.28 6.53
N ASP A 279 12.57 6.74 7.74
CA ASP A 279 13.57 5.78 8.20
C ASP A 279 12.81 4.55 8.73
N HIS A 280 13.51 3.56 9.28
CA HIS A 280 12.87 2.36 9.82
C HIS A 280 11.91 2.65 10.99
N LYS A 281 12.05 3.82 11.65
CA LYS A 281 11.22 4.21 12.81
C LYS A 281 9.90 4.84 12.40
N SER A 282 9.90 5.73 11.41
CA SER A 282 8.70 6.51 11.06
C SER A 282 8.79 7.15 9.68
N VAL A 283 7.66 7.69 9.20
CA VAL A 283 7.65 8.67 8.12
C VAL A 283 8.32 9.96 8.60
N VAL A 284 8.96 10.69 7.69
CA VAL A 284 9.59 11.99 7.88
C VAL A 284 8.96 13.00 6.91
N VAL A 285 8.53 14.14 7.44
CA VAL A 285 8.12 15.32 6.67
C VAL A 285 9.11 16.44 6.92
N GLY A 286 9.78 16.88 5.86
CA GLY A 286 10.67 18.04 5.87
C GLY A 286 9.96 19.27 5.31
N VAL A 287 10.24 20.44 5.89
CA VAL A 287 9.87 21.73 5.31
C VAL A 287 11.07 22.65 5.28
N ARG A 288 11.39 23.18 4.09
CA ARG A 288 12.34 24.26 3.89
C ARG A 288 11.59 25.57 3.86
N ASP A 289 11.80 26.38 4.89
CA ASP A 289 11.12 27.65 5.08
C ASP A 289 12.15 28.71 5.47
N GLY A 290 12.11 29.88 4.82
CA GLY A 290 13.12 30.92 4.99
C GLY A 290 14.57 30.43 4.77
N GLY A 291 14.78 29.44 3.91
CA GLY A 291 16.12 28.88 3.67
C GLY A 291 16.59 27.80 4.65
N THR A 292 15.78 27.43 5.64
CA THR A 292 16.14 26.48 6.70
C THR A 292 15.21 25.29 6.75
N TRP A 293 15.75 24.10 7.07
CA TRP A 293 14.98 22.87 7.18
C TRP A 293 14.46 22.63 8.60
N SER A 294 13.19 22.22 8.70
CA SER A 294 12.57 21.64 9.90
C SER A 294 11.98 20.27 9.57
N PHE A 295 12.04 19.32 10.50
CA PHE A 295 11.59 17.95 10.30
C PHE A 295 10.58 17.51 11.36
N TYR A 296 9.61 16.71 10.91
CA TYR A 296 8.51 16.16 11.70
C TYR A 296 8.33 14.68 11.35
N ARG A 297 7.79 13.90 12.28
CA ARG A 297 7.57 12.47 12.11
C ARG A 297 6.09 12.12 12.07
N LEU A 298 5.70 11.23 11.16
CA LEU A 298 4.35 10.65 11.09
C LEU A 298 4.41 9.13 11.30
N PRO A 299 3.36 8.50 11.83
CA PRO A 299 3.30 7.05 11.92
C PRO A 299 3.13 6.41 10.53
N LYS A 300 3.52 5.14 10.41
CA LYS A 300 3.35 4.26 9.23
C LYS A 300 2.09 3.42 9.39
N ALA A 301 1.29 3.29 8.33
CA ALA A 301 0.18 2.33 8.27
C ALA A 301 0.62 0.97 7.72
N SER A 302 1.65 0.97 6.87
CA SER A 302 2.22 -0.20 6.22
C SER A 302 3.75 -0.12 6.22
N HIS A 303 4.39 -1.30 6.32
CA HIS A 303 5.83 -1.49 6.26
C HIS A 303 6.30 -2.11 4.94
N SER A 304 5.40 -2.32 3.99
CA SER A 304 5.75 -2.88 2.66
C SER A 304 6.78 -2.04 1.91
N TYR A 305 6.94 -0.77 2.30
CA TYR A 305 7.83 0.23 1.71
C TYR A 305 9.24 0.26 2.35
N ASP A 306 9.48 -0.48 3.44
CA ASP A 306 10.66 -0.27 4.31
C ASP A 306 11.99 -0.79 3.72
N GLY A 307 12.01 -1.37 2.53
CA GLY A 307 13.24 -1.89 1.90
C GLY A 307 14.30 -0.78 1.72
N ALA A 308 15.50 -0.99 2.26
CA ALA A 308 16.57 0.01 2.26
C ALA A 308 17.17 0.25 0.86
N HIS A 309 17.05 -0.69 -0.07
CA HIS A 309 17.46 -0.50 -1.47
C HIS A 309 16.54 0.49 -2.23
N GLY A 310 15.31 0.72 -1.75
CA GLY A 310 14.41 1.75 -2.25
C GLY A 310 13.46 1.36 -3.39
N TRP A 311 13.36 0.08 -3.79
CA TRP A 311 12.51 -0.36 -4.92
C TRP A 311 11.06 -0.64 -4.52
N ASN A 312 10.79 -1.08 -3.28
CA ASN A 312 9.43 -1.34 -2.76
C ASN A 312 8.50 -0.10 -2.66
N THR A 313 8.94 1.01 -3.23
CA THR A 313 8.25 2.29 -3.25
C THR A 313 8.45 2.96 -4.60
N GLU A 314 7.36 3.39 -5.20
CA GLU A 314 7.33 4.10 -6.48
C GLU A 314 7.57 5.58 -6.17
N TRP A 315 6.55 6.43 -6.31
CA TRP A 315 6.63 7.83 -5.91
C TRP A 315 5.35 8.28 -5.21
N PRO A 316 5.19 8.00 -3.91
CA PRO A 316 4.18 8.66 -3.10
C PRO A 316 4.31 10.18 -3.23
N ARG A 317 3.20 10.92 -3.38
CA ARG A 317 3.21 12.35 -3.74
C ARG A 317 2.41 13.20 -2.77
N ILE A 318 2.65 14.52 -2.80
CA ILE A 318 1.70 15.54 -2.33
C ILE A 318 1.17 16.30 -3.54
N ARG A 319 -0.15 16.34 -3.73
CA ARG A 319 -0.79 17.09 -4.83
C ARG A 319 -2.11 17.72 -4.42
N ASP A 320 -2.36 18.90 -4.97
CA ASP A 320 -3.69 19.50 -4.96
C ASP A 320 -4.64 18.67 -5.84
N VAL A 321 -5.70 18.15 -5.23
CA VAL A 321 -6.78 17.40 -5.87
C VAL A 321 -8.14 18.11 -5.72
N GLY A 322 -8.12 19.33 -5.18
CA GLY A 322 -9.29 20.17 -5.01
C GLY A 322 -9.85 20.67 -6.35
N PRO A 323 -11.12 21.08 -6.39
CA PRO A 323 -11.65 21.78 -7.54
C PRO A 323 -10.96 23.14 -7.69
N ALA A 324 -10.99 23.69 -8.91
CA ALA A 324 -10.35 24.97 -9.21
C ALA A 324 -10.75 26.07 -8.20
N GLY A 325 -9.76 26.75 -7.64
CA GLY A 325 -9.95 27.82 -6.64
C GLY A 325 -10.24 27.34 -5.21
N LYS A 326 -10.32 26.02 -4.97
CA LYS A 326 -10.49 25.44 -3.63
C LYS A 326 -9.49 24.30 -3.43
N PRO A 327 -8.22 24.61 -3.15
CA PRO A 327 -7.18 23.60 -3.04
C PRO A 327 -7.48 22.60 -1.92
N ASP A 328 -7.22 21.32 -2.17
CA ASP A 328 -7.31 20.21 -1.21
C ASP A 328 -6.13 19.29 -1.47
N TYR A 329 -5.08 19.37 -0.65
CA TYR A 329 -3.88 18.58 -0.88
C TYR A 329 -4.03 17.18 -0.29
N LEU A 330 -3.92 16.19 -1.16
CA LEU A 330 -3.79 14.79 -0.82
C LEU A 330 -2.31 14.43 -0.80
N MET A 331 -1.90 13.71 0.24
CA MET A 331 -0.61 13.05 0.30
C MET A 331 -0.80 11.54 0.39
N THR A 332 -0.04 10.77 -0.40
CA THR A 332 0.11 9.32 -0.21
C THR A 332 1.45 9.07 0.46
N MET A 333 1.47 8.25 1.52
CA MET A 333 2.73 7.84 2.15
C MET A 333 2.51 6.59 3.04
N HIS A 334 3.38 5.58 2.91
CA HIS A 334 3.36 4.32 3.71
C HIS A 334 1.97 3.67 3.84
N GLY A 335 1.27 3.52 2.70
CA GLY A 335 -0.03 2.84 2.64
C GLY A 335 -1.18 3.61 3.29
N MET A 336 -1.03 4.93 3.46
CA MET A 336 -2.08 5.81 3.98
C MET A 336 -2.29 7.03 3.09
N PHE A 337 -3.56 7.39 2.88
CA PHE A 337 -3.96 8.69 2.38
C PHE A 337 -4.00 9.71 3.51
N TRP A 338 -3.43 10.89 3.27
CA TRP A 338 -3.34 11.97 4.23
C TRP A 338 -3.94 13.23 3.65
N ARG A 339 -4.72 13.96 4.45
CA ARG A 339 -4.95 15.38 4.19
C ARG A 339 -3.67 16.12 4.55
N PHE A 340 -3.14 16.87 3.60
CA PHE A 340 -1.97 17.72 3.79
C PHE A 340 -2.39 19.20 3.78
N PRO A 341 -1.92 20.04 4.70
CA PRO A 341 -2.26 21.45 4.70
C PRO A 341 -1.42 22.20 3.67
N GLY A 342 -2.07 22.81 2.67
CA GLY A 342 -1.36 23.60 1.64
C GLY A 342 -0.59 24.83 2.16
N THR A 343 -0.76 25.17 3.44
CA THR A 343 -0.08 26.27 4.14
C THR A 343 1.03 25.79 5.08
N PHE A 344 1.42 24.51 5.00
CA PHE A 344 2.44 23.93 5.86
C PHE A 344 3.75 24.69 5.78
N SER A 345 4.21 25.20 6.93
CA SER A 345 5.44 25.98 7.10
C SER A 345 6.04 25.71 8.48
N ALA A 346 7.27 26.12 8.74
CA ALA A 346 7.89 25.90 10.06
C ALA A 346 7.12 26.64 11.17
N ALA A 347 6.53 27.79 10.85
CA ALA A 347 5.71 28.59 11.78
C ALA A 347 4.23 28.14 11.85
N ARG A 348 3.76 27.34 10.89
CA ARG A 348 2.39 26.80 10.81
C ARG A 348 2.44 25.35 10.33
N SER A 349 2.84 24.47 11.22
CA SER A 349 3.04 23.05 10.95
C SER A 349 1.81 22.21 11.31
N GLY A 350 0.63 22.81 11.48
CA GLY A 350 -0.59 22.07 11.82
C GLY A 350 -1.45 21.71 10.62
N GLY A 351 -2.19 20.61 10.73
CA GLY A 351 -3.28 20.24 9.82
C GLY A 351 -3.10 18.94 9.04
N ILE A 352 -1.99 18.20 9.24
CA ILE A 352 -1.83 16.88 8.62
C ILE A 352 -2.78 15.88 9.30
N ARG A 353 -3.66 15.22 8.54
CA ARG A 353 -4.64 14.27 9.12
C ARG A 353 -4.69 12.96 8.33
N PRO A 354 -4.77 11.81 9.02
CA PRO A 354 -5.02 10.54 8.35
C PRO A 354 -6.41 10.56 7.70
N ARG A 355 -6.56 9.92 6.54
CA ARG A 355 -7.86 9.69 5.88
C ARG A 355 -8.22 8.21 5.96
N SER A 356 -7.61 7.36 5.13
CA SER A 356 -7.74 5.90 5.20
C SER A 356 -6.46 5.19 4.74
N ALA A 357 -6.29 3.92 5.14
CA ALA A 357 -5.24 3.07 4.57
C ALA A 357 -5.63 2.56 3.17
N TYR A 358 -4.63 2.23 2.35
CA TYR A 358 -4.81 1.59 1.03
C TYR A 358 -3.82 0.43 0.84
N LEU A 359 -4.11 -0.45 -0.13
CA LEU A 359 -3.30 -1.63 -0.48
C LEU A 359 -2.60 -1.53 -1.83
N LYS A 360 -3.20 -0.80 -2.78
CA LYS A 360 -2.59 -0.51 -4.09
C LYS A 360 -1.18 0.05 -3.98
N VAL A 361 -0.39 -0.25 -4.99
CA VAL A 361 0.86 0.45 -5.30
C VAL A 361 0.51 1.67 -6.15
N ILE A 362 0.89 2.88 -5.73
CA ILE A 362 0.47 4.15 -6.37
C ILE A 362 1.70 4.99 -6.70
N GLY A 363 1.97 5.21 -8.00
CA GLY A 363 3.12 5.97 -8.49
C GLY A 363 2.87 7.46 -8.74
N ASP A 364 1.64 7.85 -9.11
CA ASP A 364 1.24 9.26 -9.25
C ASP A 364 -0.29 9.35 -9.23
N PHE A 365 -0.85 10.54 -9.03
CA PHE A 365 -2.31 10.72 -9.08
C PHE A 365 -2.71 12.14 -9.42
N ALA A 366 -3.89 12.32 -10.00
CA ALA A 366 -4.42 13.65 -10.29
C ALA A 366 -5.93 13.68 -10.10
N ARG A 367 -6.46 14.89 -9.92
CA ARG A 367 -7.89 15.13 -10.16
C ARG A 367 -8.16 15.00 -11.65
N TRP A 368 -9.18 14.23 -12.03
CA TRP A 368 -9.66 14.15 -13.40
C TRP A 368 -11.18 14.23 -13.41
N ASN A 369 -11.72 15.25 -14.07
CA ASN A 369 -13.13 15.63 -13.97
C ASN A 369 -13.56 15.82 -12.48
N ASP A 370 -14.58 15.09 -12.04
CA ASP A 370 -15.11 15.15 -10.68
C ASP A 370 -14.51 14.10 -9.72
N GLY A 371 -13.57 13.28 -10.22
CA GLY A 371 -12.94 12.21 -9.47
C GLY A 371 -11.42 12.33 -9.37
N LEU A 372 -10.80 11.26 -8.90
CA LEU A 372 -9.36 11.08 -8.90
C LEU A 372 -9.00 9.94 -9.85
N VAL A 373 -7.82 10.05 -10.44
CA VAL A 373 -7.18 8.96 -11.18
C VAL A 373 -5.82 8.69 -10.57
N PHE A 374 -5.58 7.43 -10.21
CA PHE A 374 -4.32 6.93 -9.68
C PHE A 374 -3.61 6.13 -10.77
N GLY A 375 -2.33 6.43 -11.00
CA GLY A 375 -1.43 5.58 -11.74
C GLY A 375 -0.84 4.53 -10.82
N CYS A 376 -0.94 3.27 -11.21
CA CYS A 376 -0.57 2.14 -10.36
C CYS A 376 0.67 1.41 -10.90
N ASP A 377 1.12 0.41 -10.14
CA ASP A 377 2.02 -0.64 -10.59
C ASP A 377 1.51 -1.99 -10.03
N ASP A 378 0.92 -2.81 -10.90
CA ASP A 378 0.05 -3.91 -10.50
C ASP A 378 0.63 -5.32 -10.73
N SER A 379 1.54 -5.50 -11.69
CA SER A 379 2.07 -6.82 -12.07
C SER A 379 3.40 -6.72 -12.80
N ALA A 380 4.47 -7.17 -12.16
CA ALA A 380 5.76 -7.45 -12.79
C ALA A 380 5.77 -8.84 -13.45
N GLN A 381 6.48 -9.00 -14.57
CA GLN A 381 6.61 -10.29 -15.29
C GLN A 381 7.14 -11.42 -14.40
N LYS A 382 7.94 -11.07 -13.39
CA LYS A 382 8.45 -12.03 -12.42
C LYS A 382 8.64 -11.31 -11.11
N GLU A 383 8.51 -12.08 -10.04
CA GLU A 383 8.78 -11.59 -8.70
C GLU A 383 10.26 -11.22 -8.58
N PHE A 384 10.53 -10.02 -8.04
CA PHE A 384 11.86 -9.52 -7.77
C PHE A 384 12.48 -10.26 -6.56
N LEU A 385 12.48 -9.61 -5.39
CA LEU A 385 13.01 -10.16 -4.14
C LEU A 385 11.95 -10.88 -3.29
N ASN A 386 10.71 -10.98 -3.78
CA ASN A 386 9.55 -11.42 -3.02
C ASN A 386 9.25 -12.93 -3.17
N LYS A 387 10.31 -13.76 -3.24
CA LYS A 387 10.19 -15.23 -3.32
C LYS A 387 10.14 -15.84 -1.93
N ARG A 388 9.29 -16.85 -1.72
CA ARG A 388 9.10 -17.48 -0.40
C ARG A 388 8.77 -18.95 -0.49
N LYS A 389 9.16 -19.74 0.52
CA LYS A 389 8.73 -21.14 0.66
C LYS A 389 7.21 -21.30 0.68
N VAL A 390 6.49 -20.35 1.30
CA VAL A 390 5.01 -20.41 1.40
C VAL A 390 4.29 -20.24 0.07
N LYS A 391 4.98 -19.77 -0.98
CA LYS A 391 4.45 -19.60 -2.33
C LYS A 391 4.67 -20.84 -3.21
N GLY A 392 5.53 -21.76 -2.77
CA GLY A 392 6.01 -22.87 -3.59
C GLY A 392 6.84 -22.37 -4.77
N ASP A 393 6.79 -23.09 -5.89
CA ASP A 393 7.56 -22.78 -7.11
C ASP A 393 6.72 -22.01 -8.15
N ILE A 394 5.77 -21.18 -7.68
CA ILE A 394 4.91 -20.38 -8.57
C ILE A 394 5.74 -19.40 -9.42
N GLU A 395 5.39 -19.28 -10.69
CA GLU A 395 5.97 -18.28 -11.59
C GLU A 395 5.17 -16.96 -11.58
N GLY A 396 5.83 -15.87 -12.00
CA GLY A 396 5.15 -14.60 -12.24
C GLY A 396 4.20 -14.65 -13.44
N PRO A 397 3.41 -13.59 -13.67
CA PRO A 397 2.65 -13.45 -14.92
C PRO A 397 3.60 -13.36 -16.11
N GLY A 398 3.24 -13.92 -17.27
CA GLY A 398 4.15 -13.97 -18.42
C GLY A 398 4.49 -12.62 -19.05
N GLN A 399 3.81 -11.54 -18.63
CA GLN A 399 4.08 -10.17 -19.09
C GLN A 399 3.70 -9.14 -18.04
N SER A 400 4.55 -8.12 -17.89
CA SER A 400 4.29 -6.98 -17.02
C SER A 400 3.11 -6.15 -17.52
N ASN A 401 2.27 -5.72 -16.59
CA ASN A 401 1.12 -4.87 -16.90
C ASN A 401 0.66 -4.08 -15.67
N SER A 402 0.03 -2.95 -15.93
CA SER A 402 -0.68 -2.19 -14.90
C SER A 402 -1.79 -1.36 -15.53
N ASN A 403 -2.54 -0.64 -14.71
CA ASN A 403 -3.69 0.14 -15.12
C ASN A 403 -3.87 1.40 -14.27
N LEU A 404 -4.80 2.23 -14.72
CA LEU A 404 -5.29 3.37 -13.96
C LEU A 404 -6.45 2.96 -13.07
N TRP A 405 -6.55 3.59 -11.90
CA TRP A 405 -7.66 3.44 -10.97
C TRP A 405 -8.43 4.76 -10.82
N PHE A 406 -9.65 4.80 -11.35
CA PHE A 406 -10.54 5.96 -11.29
C PHE A 406 -11.47 5.86 -10.10
N THR A 407 -11.59 6.93 -9.32
CA THR A 407 -12.34 6.89 -8.07
C THR A 407 -13.14 8.17 -7.86
N PRO A 408 -14.26 8.11 -7.11
CA PRO A 408 -14.86 9.33 -6.56
C PRO A 408 -13.87 10.08 -5.69
N ALA A 409 -13.93 11.41 -5.68
CA ALA A 409 -13.00 12.25 -4.88
C ALA A 409 -13.01 11.96 -3.37
N GLY A 410 -14.11 11.38 -2.85
CA GLY A 410 -14.25 10.99 -1.44
C GLY A 410 -13.71 9.59 -1.09
N LEU A 411 -13.31 8.77 -2.07
CA LEU A 411 -12.83 7.41 -1.78
C LEU A 411 -11.64 7.35 -0.81
N PRO A 412 -10.67 8.30 -0.81
CA PRO A 412 -9.58 8.29 0.16
C PRO A 412 -9.98 8.38 1.64
N ASP A 413 -11.27 8.58 1.97
CA ASP A 413 -11.80 8.52 3.34
C ASP A 413 -12.52 7.19 3.67
N GLN A 414 -12.59 6.24 2.74
CA GLN A 414 -13.59 5.15 2.77
C GLN A 414 -12.98 3.74 2.66
N LEU A 415 -11.66 3.61 2.70
CA LEU A 415 -10.96 2.32 2.55
C LEU A 415 -10.61 1.70 3.92
N GLY A 416 -9.34 1.38 4.15
CA GLY A 416 -8.87 0.69 5.35
C GLY A 416 -8.78 1.59 6.59
N PRO A 417 -8.70 0.98 7.79
CA PRO A 417 -8.58 1.70 9.04
C PRO A 417 -7.28 2.51 9.11
N THR A 418 -7.29 3.59 9.91
CA THR A 418 -6.14 4.48 10.07
C THR A 418 -5.16 4.03 11.15
N THR A 419 -5.23 2.77 11.59
CA THR A 419 -4.29 2.23 12.58
C THR A 419 -2.86 2.36 12.06
N ALA A 420 -2.01 3.01 12.84
CA ALA A 420 -0.67 3.38 12.44
C ALA A 420 0.26 3.46 13.64
N GLU A 421 1.55 3.29 13.39
CA GLU A 421 2.57 3.26 14.42
C GLU A 421 3.90 3.90 14.01
N GLY A 422 4.73 4.29 14.96
CA GLY A 422 6.09 4.72 14.67
C GLY A 422 6.86 5.18 15.90
N ALA A 423 8.18 5.16 15.81
CA ALA A 423 9.07 5.56 16.89
C ALA A 423 9.71 6.93 16.67
N VAL A 424 10.07 7.59 17.77
CA VAL A 424 11.03 8.69 17.74
C VAL A 424 12.44 8.22 18.11
N TRP A 425 12.52 7.23 19.00
CA TRP A 425 13.73 6.50 19.38
C TRP A 425 13.41 5.01 19.40
N LEU A 426 14.33 4.19 18.91
CA LEU A 426 14.17 2.73 18.88
C LEU A 426 15.49 2.05 19.25
N ALA A 427 15.65 1.71 20.53
CA ALA A 427 16.88 1.18 21.12
C ALA A 427 18.11 2.09 20.86
N GLU A 428 17.91 3.41 20.94
CA GLU A 428 18.94 4.40 20.61
C GLU A 428 19.54 5.04 21.86
N PRO A 429 20.84 5.38 21.87
CA PRO A 429 21.42 6.19 22.92
C PRO A 429 20.85 7.61 22.90
N VAL A 430 20.36 8.08 24.04
CA VAL A 430 19.78 9.41 24.25
C VAL A 430 20.54 10.10 25.39
N PRO A 431 21.08 11.32 25.21
CA PRO A 431 21.72 12.08 26.27
C PRO A 431 20.69 12.66 27.26
N ALA A 432 21.15 13.08 28.45
CA ALA A 432 20.33 13.86 29.36
C ALA A 432 19.85 15.17 28.69
N GLY A 433 18.56 15.49 28.81
CA GLY A 433 17.92 16.60 28.11
C GLY A 433 17.72 16.37 26.61
N GLY A 434 18.08 15.18 26.09
CA GLY A 434 17.86 14.80 24.70
C GLY A 434 16.39 14.91 24.34
N THR A 435 16.09 15.71 23.33
CA THR A 435 14.72 16.00 22.86
C THR A 435 14.49 15.32 21.52
N SER A 436 13.39 14.58 21.40
CA SER A 436 13.03 13.91 20.15
C SER A 436 12.59 14.90 19.06
N GLU A 437 12.63 14.46 17.80
CA GLU A 437 11.88 15.16 16.74
C GLU A 437 10.37 15.18 17.08
N PRO A 438 9.62 16.20 16.65
CA PRO A 438 8.16 16.24 16.77
C PRO A 438 7.50 15.06 16.07
N PHE A 439 6.56 14.40 16.72
CA PHE A 439 5.77 13.30 16.19
C PHE A 439 4.29 13.70 16.13
N LEU A 440 3.60 13.39 15.02
CA LEU A 440 2.19 13.77 14.84
C LEU A 440 1.36 13.16 15.97
N PHE A 441 0.57 13.99 16.65
CA PHE A 441 -0.23 13.57 17.82
C PHE A 441 -1.74 13.72 17.59
N ALA A 442 -2.13 14.55 16.61
CA ALA A 442 -3.52 14.76 16.22
C ALA A 442 -3.97 13.74 15.15
N GLY A 443 -5.29 13.46 15.13
CA GLY A 443 -5.92 12.67 14.07
C GLY A 443 -6.51 11.33 14.51
N TRP A 444 -6.30 10.91 15.76
CA TRP A 444 -6.80 9.64 16.27
C TRP A 444 -7.48 9.77 17.64
N PRO A 445 -8.59 9.05 17.86
CA PRO A 445 -9.27 9.00 19.16
C PRO A 445 -8.51 8.12 20.16
N ARG A 446 -7.87 7.04 19.70
CA ARG A 446 -7.14 6.09 20.55
C ARG A 446 -5.65 6.27 20.33
N ARG A 447 -4.95 6.72 21.38
CA ARG A 447 -3.53 7.03 21.33
C ARG A 447 -2.80 6.43 22.52
N SER A 448 -1.68 5.79 22.25
CA SER A 448 -0.77 5.32 23.28
C SER A 448 0.69 5.41 22.84
N ALA A 449 1.59 5.26 23.80
CA ALA A 449 3.01 5.10 23.56
C ALA A 449 3.58 3.97 24.42
N TRP A 450 4.55 3.25 23.87
CA TRP A 450 5.41 2.33 24.57
C TRP A 450 6.74 3.02 24.87
N ILE A 451 7.20 2.90 26.11
CA ILE A 451 8.50 3.41 26.54
C ILE A 451 9.31 2.24 27.10
N LYS A 452 10.55 2.10 26.65
CA LYS A 452 11.52 1.17 27.24
C LYS A 452 12.79 1.92 27.61
N ASN A 453 13.26 1.68 28.83
CA ASN A 453 14.51 2.19 29.35
C ASN A 453 15.52 1.05 29.42
N ASP A 454 16.37 0.90 28.41
CA ASP A 454 17.45 -0.09 28.39
C ASP A 454 18.69 0.37 29.19
N GLY A 455 18.61 1.53 29.81
CA GLY A 455 19.64 2.06 30.69
C GLY A 455 19.71 1.36 32.05
N ARG A 456 20.73 1.75 32.82
CA ARG A 456 21.03 1.20 34.17
C ARG A 456 20.51 2.07 35.31
N ALA A 457 19.93 3.22 34.99
CA ALA A 457 19.37 4.16 35.95
C ALA A 457 17.90 4.42 35.60
N LYS A 458 17.12 4.77 36.61
CA LYS A 458 15.75 5.26 36.41
C LYS A 458 15.79 6.55 35.59
N VAL A 459 14.88 6.67 34.63
CA VAL A 459 14.78 7.85 33.74
C VAL A 459 13.36 8.39 33.73
N ASP A 460 13.24 9.70 33.84
CA ASP A 460 12.00 10.43 33.61
C ASP A 460 11.89 10.81 32.13
N PHE A 461 10.83 10.36 31.47
CA PHE A 461 10.50 10.73 30.10
C PHE A 461 9.39 11.77 30.13
N SER A 462 9.72 13.01 29.74
CA SER A 462 8.78 14.13 29.75
C SER A 462 8.20 14.37 28.35
N PHE A 463 6.92 14.09 28.19
CA PHE A 463 6.15 14.41 26.99
C PHE A 463 5.81 15.91 26.99
N GLN A 464 6.03 16.54 25.85
CA GLN A 464 5.66 17.92 25.58
C GLN A 464 4.80 17.97 24.32
N ALA A 465 3.79 18.86 24.30
CA ALA A 465 2.90 19.04 23.17
C ALA A 465 3.00 20.46 22.60
N ASP A 466 2.94 20.57 21.28
CA ASP A 466 2.63 21.81 20.57
C ASP A 466 1.18 21.74 20.13
N ALA A 467 0.32 22.50 20.82
CA ALA A 467 -1.13 22.42 20.62
C ALA A 467 -1.60 22.86 19.23
N ARG A 468 -0.81 23.71 18.54
CA ARG A 468 -1.27 24.38 17.30
C ARG A 468 -0.32 24.25 16.11
N GLY A 469 0.84 23.61 16.28
CA GLY A 469 1.87 23.58 15.24
C GLY A 469 2.52 24.94 15.04
N THR A 470 2.84 25.62 16.14
CA THR A 470 3.43 26.97 16.16
C THR A 470 4.84 27.02 16.76
N GLY A 471 5.38 25.87 17.16
CA GLY A 471 6.66 25.75 17.87
C GLY A 471 6.58 26.03 19.38
N ASN A 472 5.38 26.29 19.91
CA ASN A 472 5.17 26.59 21.33
C ASN A 472 4.90 25.32 22.14
N TRP A 473 5.96 24.78 22.74
CA TRP A 473 5.91 23.52 23.48
C TRP A 473 5.48 23.71 24.94
N GLN A 474 4.53 22.90 25.39
CA GLN A 474 4.06 22.85 26.78
C GLN A 474 4.24 21.44 27.35
N ALA A 475 4.47 21.35 28.66
CA ALA A 475 4.52 20.06 29.34
C ALA A 475 3.15 19.36 29.25
N LEU A 476 3.15 18.08 28.89
CA LEU A 476 1.95 17.26 28.82
C LEU A 476 1.91 16.27 29.99
N ARG A 477 2.96 15.47 30.14
CA ARG A 477 3.06 14.41 31.16
C ARG A 477 4.52 13.99 31.34
N THR A 478 4.88 13.54 32.53
CA THR A 478 6.17 12.87 32.77
C THR A 478 5.92 11.44 33.26
N VAL A 479 6.71 10.49 32.76
CA VAL A 479 6.62 9.07 33.11
C VAL A 479 8.01 8.58 33.49
N SER A 480 8.14 8.07 34.72
CA SER A 480 9.38 7.48 35.20
C SER A 480 9.45 6.00 34.86
N VAL A 481 10.57 5.56 34.30
CA VAL A 481 10.78 4.15 33.92
C VAL A 481 12.05 3.63 34.59
N GLU A 482 11.91 2.54 35.33
CA GLU A 482 13.02 1.86 36.03
C GLU A 482 14.05 1.27 35.03
N PRO A 483 15.29 1.00 35.47
CA PRO A 483 16.31 0.36 34.65
C PRO A 483 15.81 -0.96 34.04
N GLY A 484 16.00 -1.17 32.75
CA GLY A 484 15.49 -2.34 32.01
C GLY A 484 13.96 -2.43 31.91
N GLY A 485 13.24 -1.46 32.48
CA GLY A 485 11.79 -1.45 32.54
C GLY A 485 11.12 -0.98 31.25
N ALA A 486 9.85 -1.31 31.12
CA ALA A 486 8.98 -0.79 30.07
C ALA A 486 7.62 -0.39 30.64
N VAL A 487 6.96 0.55 29.97
CA VAL A 487 5.63 1.01 30.33
C VAL A 487 4.83 1.36 29.07
N GLN A 488 3.55 1.01 29.08
CA GLN A 488 2.59 1.52 28.11
C GLN A 488 1.85 2.71 28.72
N VAL A 489 1.77 3.80 27.96
CA VAL A 489 1.13 5.04 28.33
C VAL A 489 -0.05 5.26 27.41
N ALA A 490 -1.25 5.25 27.95
CA ALA A 490 -2.45 5.70 27.24
C ALA A 490 -2.65 7.21 27.39
N PHE A 491 -3.00 7.88 26.29
CA PHE A 491 -3.35 9.31 26.29
C PHE A 491 -4.86 9.47 26.21
N SER A 492 -5.41 10.29 27.10
CA SER A 492 -6.82 10.64 27.10
C SER A 492 -7.17 11.58 25.93
N PRO A 493 -8.45 11.68 25.53
CA PRO A 493 -8.89 12.68 24.55
C PRO A 493 -8.63 14.14 24.96
N ALA A 494 -8.48 14.41 26.26
CA ALA A 494 -8.19 15.75 26.78
C ALA A 494 -6.72 16.17 26.61
N GLU A 495 -5.81 15.21 26.41
CA GLU A 495 -4.39 15.48 26.11
C GLU A 495 -4.24 15.87 24.64
N ILE A 496 -4.43 17.16 24.34
CA ILE A 496 -4.47 17.66 22.95
C ILE A 496 -3.09 18.17 22.53
N GLY A 497 -2.72 17.86 21.29
CA GLY A 497 -1.53 18.42 20.63
C GLY A 497 -1.60 18.18 19.14
N GLU A 498 -1.10 19.12 18.35
CA GLU A 498 -0.80 18.87 16.94
C GLU A 498 0.41 17.93 16.86
N TRP A 499 1.45 18.28 17.61
CA TRP A 499 2.69 17.52 17.73
C TRP A 499 2.96 17.14 19.18
N VAL A 500 3.61 16.01 19.38
CA VAL A 500 4.19 15.57 20.66
C VAL A 500 5.69 15.32 20.48
N ARG A 501 6.49 15.59 21.52
CA ARG A 501 7.90 15.20 21.59
C ARG A 501 8.24 14.71 22.99
N VAL A 502 9.35 14.00 23.14
CA VAL A 502 9.80 13.46 24.42
C VAL A 502 11.18 14.00 24.77
N VAL A 503 11.37 14.32 26.05
CA VAL A 503 12.65 14.72 26.64
C VAL A 503 13.07 13.69 27.67
N ALA A 504 14.27 13.12 27.52
CA ALA A 504 14.85 12.20 28.50
C ALA A 504 15.55 12.97 29.63
N GLY A 505 15.18 12.71 30.89
CA GLY A 505 15.75 13.40 32.06
C GLY A 505 17.18 12.99 32.41
N ALA A 506 17.65 11.84 31.92
CA ALA A 506 19.00 11.32 32.15
C ALA A 506 19.47 10.52 30.93
N PRO A 507 20.79 10.28 30.78
CA PRO A 507 21.32 9.52 29.65
C PRO A 507 20.86 8.05 29.73
N THR A 508 20.42 7.49 28.61
CA THR A 508 19.97 6.10 28.54
C THR A 508 20.01 5.56 27.11
N VAL A 509 19.71 4.27 26.94
CA VAL A 509 19.25 3.70 25.67
C VAL A 509 17.73 3.59 25.74
N ALA A 510 17.03 4.27 24.84
CA ALA A 510 15.58 4.40 24.92
C ALA A 510 14.87 3.90 23.65
N THR A 511 13.69 3.32 23.88
CA THR A 511 12.65 3.21 22.86
C THR A 511 11.46 4.04 23.30
N VAL A 512 10.96 4.91 22.42
CA VAL A 512 9.68 5.61 22.57
C VAL A 512 8.91 5.44 21.26
N HIS A 513 7.84 4.66 21.34
CA HIS A 513 7.10 4.20 20.20
C HIS A 513 5.62 4.53 20.34
N PHE A 514 5.07 5.32 19.42
CA PHE A 514 3.68 5.74 19.41
C PHE A 514 2.81 4.77 18.60
N SER A 515 1.62 4.51 19.09
CA SER A 515 0.64 3.64 18.45
C SER A 515 -0.73 4.28 18.49
N TYR A 516 -1.36 4.39 17.32
CA TYR A 516 -2.64 5.06 17.13
C TYR A 516 -3.64 4.17 16.42
N ALA A 517 -4.91 4.30 16.79
CA ALA A 517 -6.00 3.58 16.15
C ALA A 517 -7.20 4.50 15.92
N GLY A 518 -7.73 4.50 14.68
CA GLY A 518 -9.03 5.08 14.35
C GLY A 518 -10.15 4.19 14.86
N GLU A 519 -11.39 4.65 14.87
CA GLU A 519 -12.55 3.79 15.16
C GLU A 519 -12.76 2.79 14.01
N GLU A 520 -12.89 1.49 14.32
CA GLU A 520 -13.22 0.48 13.32
C GLU A 520 -14.74 0.42 13.17
N LYS A 521 -15.24 0.97 12.07
CA LYS A 521 -16.67 1.05 11.75
C LYS A 521 -17.05 0.25 10.52
N ARG A 522 -16.11 -0.54 9.98
CA ARG A 522 -16.38 -1.30 8.77
C ARG A 522 -17.55 -2.26 8.99
N PRO A 523 -18.54 -2.27 8.07
CA PRO A 523 -19.70 -3.13 8.19
C PRO A 523 -19.33 -4.60 7.92
N ALA A 524 -20.33 -5.48 7.93
CA ALA A 524 -20.21 -6.82 7.36
C ALA A 524 -19.86 -6.76 5.86
N ALA A 525 -19.50 -7.91 5.28
CA ALA A 525 -19.11 -8.05 3.88
C ALA A 525 -20.11 -7.38 2.93
N ASP A 526 -19.58 -6.57 2.00
CA ASP A 526 -20.39 -5.90 0.97
C ASP A 526 -20.99 -6.90 -0.03
N GLY A 527 -22.17 -6.58 -0.56
CA GLY A 527 -22.87 -7.42 -1.53
C GLY A 527 -22.10 -7.66 -2.83
N MET A 528 -21.06 -6.88 -3.13
CA MET A 528 -20.17 -7.10 -4.28
C MET A 528 -19.45 -8.45 -4.26
N PHE A 529 -19.34 -9.09 -3.09
CA PHE A 529 -18.74 -10.42 -2.94
C PHE A 529 -19.73 -11.57 -3.17
N ARG A 530 -21.02 -11.27 -3.36
CA ARG A 530 -22.05 -12.29 -3.62
C ARG A 530 -21.69 -13.11 -4.87
N GLY A 531 -21.61 -14.42 -4.72
CA GLY A 531 -21.20 -15.34 -5.78
C GLY A 531 -19.83 -15.97 -5.53
N LEU A 532 -19.02 -15.47 -4.59
CA LEU A 532 -17.98 -16.29 -3.97
C LEU A 532 -18.68 -17.41 -3.18
N ALA A 533 -18.24 -18.66 -3.36
CA ALA A 533 -18.77 -19.79 -2.60
C ALA A 533 -18.34 -19.68 -1.13
N GLU A 534 -19.17 -20.14 -0.21
CA GLU A 534 -18.79 -20.26 1.20
C GLU A 534 -17.82 -21.43 1.39
N VAL A 535 -16.97 -21.34 2.42
CA VAL A 535 -16.01 -22.42 2.77
C VAL A 535 -16.71 -23.75 3.07
N THR A 536 -17.97 -23.68 3.53
CA THR A 536 -18.83 -24.82 3.82
C THR A 536 -19.57 -25.37 2.60
N ASP A 537 -19.55 -24.68 1.47
CA ASP A 537 -20.28 -25.12 0.29
C ASP A 537 -19.65 -26.39 -0.30
N PRO A 538 -20.48 -27.39 -0.64
CA PRO A 538 -19.98 -28.68 -1.10
C PRO A 538 -19.37 -28.60 -2.50
N ARG A 539 -19.70 -27.56 -3.28
CA ARG A 539 -19.25 -27.37 -4.66
C ARG A 539 -18.92 -25.92 -4.95
N ALA A 540 -17.91 -25.70 -5.78
CA ALA A 540 -17.55 -24.39 -6.31
C ALA A 540 -16.82 -24.53 -7.65
N VAL A 541 -16.83 -23.47 -8.45
CA VAL A 541 -16.01 -23.34 -9.66
C VAL A 541 -14.68 -22.68 -9.27
N GLY A 542 -13.63 -23.48 -9.27
CA GLY A 542 -12.26 -23.05 -9.03
C GLY A 542 -11.46 -22.96 -10.33
N GLY A 543 -10.19 -22.62 -10.19
CA GLY A 543 -9.20 -22.72 -11.25
C GLY A 543 -7.91 -22.01 -10.90
N LEU A 544 -6.83 -22.46 -11.54
CA LEU A 544 -5.50 -21.86 -11.39
C LEU A 544 -5.34 -20.70 -12.38
N LEU A 545 -4.83 -19.57 -11.90
CA LEU A 545 -4.80 -18.31 -12.63
C LEU A 545 -3.39 -17.95 -13.12
N TYR A 546 -3.24 -17.61 -14.40
CA TYR A 546 -1.98 -17.16 -15.01
C TYR A 546 -2.18 -16.00 -15.98
N GLY A 547 -1.60 -14.83 -15.69
CA GLY A 547 -1.54 -13.73 -16.65
C GLY A 547 -0.63 -14.11 -17.81
N LEU A 548 -1.17 -14.21 -19.02
CA LEU A 548 -0.46 -14.81 -20.15
C LEU A 548 0.64 -13.89 -20.70
N GLY A 549 1.75 -14.50 -21.10
CA GLY A 549 2.86 -13.83 -21.78
C GLY A 549 2.64 -13.65 -23.29
N ASP A 550 3.73 -13.35 -24.00
CA ASP A 550 3.81 -13.26 -25.46
C ASP A 550 2.78 -12.30 -26.08
N ASN A 551 2.49 -11.21 -25.39
CA ASN A 551 1.55 -10.18 -25.82
C ASN A 551 0.12 -10.72 -26.07
N ARG A 552 -0.25 -11.88 -25.50
CA ARG A 552 -1.61 -12.42 -25.53
C ARG A 552 -2.59 -11.53 -24.77
N ARG A 553 -2.11 -10.86 -23.70
CA ARG A 553 -2.85 -9.91 -22.86
C ARG A 553 -4.21 -10.44 -22.37
N ALA A 554 -4.26 -11.72 -22.03
CA ALA A 554 -5.42 -12.39 -21.45
C ALA A 554 -5.00 -13.06 -20.14
N LEU A 555 -5.98 -13.38 -19.29
CA LEU A 555 -5.77 -14.20 -18.10
C LEU A 555 -6.19 -15.64 -18.44
N GLY A 556 -5.23 -16.56 -18.43
CA GLY A 556 -5.47 -17.98 -18.61
C GLY A 556 -5.93 -18.63 -17.31
N ILE A 557 -6.89 -19.56 -17.43
CA ILE A 557 -7.52 -20.24 -16.30
C ILE A 557 -7.59 -21.73 -16.59
N ALA A 558 -6.90 -22.53 -15.76
CA ALA A 558 -7.10 -23.98 -15.72
C ALA A 558 -8.27 -24.29 -14.79
N VAL A 559 -9.47 -24.39 -15.36
CA VAL A 559 -10.74 -24.47 -14.60
C VAL A 559 -10.90 -25.85 -13.97
N GLN A 560 -11.35 -25.84 -12.71
CA GLN A 560 -11.61 -27.03 -11.92
C GLN A 560 -12.97 -26.90 -11.23
N HIS A 561 -13.75 -27.98 -11.21
CA HIS A 561 -14.92 -28.08 -10.34
C HIS A 561 -14.47 -28.68 -9.02
N LEU A 562 -14.63 -27.89 -7.96
CA LEU A 562 -14.29 -28.29 -6.61
C LEU A 562 -15.50 -29.03 -6.03
N ASP A 563 -15.27 -30.23 -5.51
CA ASP A 563 -16.20 -30.90 -4.61
C ASP A 563 -15.52 -31.01 -3.24
N GLY A 564 -16.27 -31.23 -2.15
CA GLY A 564 -15.70 -31.27 -0.78
C GLY A 564 -14.51 -32.23 -0.56
N THR A 565 -14.17 -33.08 -1.55
CA THR A 565 -13.12 -34.09 -1.49
C THR A 565 -11.96 -33.88 -2.49
N GLY A 566 -12.08 -32.97 -3.45
CA GLY A 566 -11.04 -32.73 -4.45
C GLY A 566 -11.41 -31.73 -5.53
N ALA A 567 -10.63 -31.75 -6.62
CA ALA A 567 -10.81 -30.87 -7.77
C ALA A 567 -10.83 -31.69 -9.06
N ALA A 568 -11.90 -31.57 -9.84
CA ALA A 568 -12.04 -32.23 -11.14
C ALA A 568 -11.71 -31.24 -12.27
N PRO A 569 -10.76 -31.54 -13.17
CA PRO A 569 -10.41 -30.63 -14.27
C PRO A 569 -11.57 -30.51 -15.27
N VAL A 570 -11.80 -29.30 -15.75
CA VAL A 570 -12.88 -28.98 -16.70
C VAL A 570 -12.32 -28.62 -18.07
N GLY A 571 -11.36 -27.69 -18.11
CA GLY A 571 -10.79 -27.19 -19.35
C GLY A 571 -10.00 -25.89 -19.17
N TYR A 572 -9.54 -25.34 -20.29
CA TYR A 572 -8.79 -24.10 -20.34
C TYR A 572 -9.65 -22.95 -20.86
N TYR A 573 -9.63 -21.82 -20.16
CA TYR A 573 -10.40 -20.62 -20.50
C TYR A 573 -9.51 -19.39 -20.45
N GLU A 574 -9.90 -18.37 -21.20
CA GLU A 574 -9.23 -17.06 -21.20
C GLU A 574 -10.22 -15.94 -20.91
N LEU A 575 -9.83 -15.03 -20.02
CA LEU A 575 -10.53 -13.78 -19.74
C LEU A 575 -9.87 -12.63 -20.51
N ASP A 576 -10.63 -11.92 -21.34
CA ASP A 576 -10.15 -10.81 -22.17
C ASP A 576 -10.35 -9.41 -21.53
N ALA A 577 -9.95 -8.35 -22.23
CA ALA A 577 -10.08 -6.96 -21.78
C ALA A 577 -11.53 -6.45 -21.71
N ASN A 578 -12.48 -7.16 -22.34
CA ASN A 578 -13.91 -6.86 -22.27
C ASN A 578 -14.60 -7.67 -21.17
N LEU A 579 -13.82 -8.36 -20.33
CA LEU A 579 -14.29 -9.28 -19.30
C LEU A 579 -15.15 -10.41 -19.86
N ARG A 580 -14.80 -10.91 -21.05
CA ARG A 580 -15.42 -12.12 -21.61
C ARG A 580 -14.54 -13.33 -21.30
N LEU A 581 -15.15 -14.33 -20.66
CA LEU A 581 -14.51 -15.59 -20.30
C LEU A 581 -14.91 -16.67 -21.30
N ALA A 582 -13.96 -17.15 -22.10
CA ALA A 582 -14.22 -18.06 -23.21
C ALA A 582 -13.34 -19.32 -23.17
N PRO A 583 -13.88 -20.50 -23.55
CA PRO A 583 -13.09 -21.73 -23.64
C PRO A 583 -12.05 -21.64 -24.76
N LYS A 584 -10.90 -22.29 -24.55
CA LYS A 584 -9.79 -22.34 -25.51
C LYS A 584 -9.22 -23.76 -25.59
N ASN A 585 -8.78 -24.15 -26.78
CA ASN A 585 -8.05 -25.40 -27.00
C ASN A 585 -6.55 -25.09 -27.12
N ASP A 586 -5.85 -25.15 -25.98
CA ASP A 586 -4.41 -24.87 -25.87
C ASP A 586 -3.82 -25.80 -24.79
N PRO A 587 -3.52 -27.06 -25.15
CA PRO A 587 -3.07 -28.07 -24.19
C PRO A 587 -1.70 -27.75 -23.58
N GLU A 588 -0.85 -27.00 -24.30
CA GLU A 588 0.48 -26.60 -23.81
C GLU A 588 0.34 -25.58 -22.68
N THR A 589 -0.46 -24.52 -22.89
CA THR A 589 -0.72 -23.52 -21.84
C THR A 589 -1.45 -24.15 -20.66
N LEU A 590 -2.41 -25.04 -20.89
CA LEU A 590 -3.09 -25.76 -19.81
C LEU A 590 -2.12 -26.62 -18.98
N ALA A 591 -1.22 -27.36 -19.64
CA ALA A 591 -0.19 -28.15 -18.95
C ALA A 591 0.78 -27.28 -18.16
N PHE A 592 1.19 -26.14 -18.73
CA PHE A 592 2.03 -25.16 -18.05
C PHE A 592 1.36 -24.61 -16.78
N ILE A 593 0.10 -24.18 -16.86
CA ILE A 593 -0.64 -23.65 -15.70
C ILE A 593 -0.77 -24.73 -14.62
N ASN A 594 -1.18 -25.96 -14.99
CA ASN A 594 -1.32 -27.05 -14.02
C ASN A 594 0.00 -27.44 -13.35
N GLY A 595 1.14 -27.27 -14.02
CA GLY A 595 2.45 -27.54 -13.44
C GLY A 595 2.98 -26.39 -12.58
N LYS A 596 3.07 -25.18 -13.15
CA LYS A 596 3.74 -24.02 -12.55
C LYS A 596 2.88 -23.22 -11.58
N PHE A 597 1.56 -23.33 -11.68
CA PHE A 597 0.63 -22.59 -10.81
C PHE A 597 -0.08 -23.49 -9.81
N ALA A 598 0.32 -24.77 -9.71
CA ALA A 598 -0.16 -25.69 -8.69
C ALA A 598 -0.04 -25.06 -7.29
N ILE A 599 -1.08 -25.21 -6.47
CA ILE A 599 -1.09 -24.67 -5.12
C ILE A 599 -0.26 -25.61 -4.23
N PRO A 600 0.75 -25.10 -3.51
CA PRO A 600 1.58 -25.95 -2.67
C PRO A 600 0.80 -26.45 -1.45
N GLN A 601 1.15 -27.63 -0.97
CA GLN A 601 0.54 -28.27 0.20
C GLN A 601 1.45 -28.13 1.42
N ASN A 602 0.84 -28.12 2.61
CA ASN A 602 1.57 -28.18 3.89
C ASN A 602 2.67 -27.11 4.08
N VAL A 603 2.50 -25.94 3.45
CA VAL A 603 3.46 -24.82 3.56
C VAL A 603 3.33 -24.01 4.84
N VAL A 604 2.24 -24.22 5.59
CA VAL A 604 2.02 -23.70 6.94
C VAL A 604 1.51 -24.83 7.83
N THR A 605 1.67 -24.71 9.14
CA THR A 605 1.15 -25.68 10.11
C THR A 605 -0.08 -25.12 10.81
N VAL A 606 -1.21 -25.82 10.74
CA VAL A 606 -2.42 -25.46 11.50
C VAL A 606 -2.47 -26.30 12.77
N ASP A 607 -2.12 -25.70 13.89
CA ASP A 607 -2.17 -26.32 15.22
C ASP A 607 -3.56 -26.14 15.85
N ALA A 608 -3.81 -26.83 16.97
CA ALA A 608 -5.06 -26.73 17.72
C ALA A 608 -5.38 -25.32 18.28
N SER A 609 -4.43 -24.37 18.21
CA SER A 609 -4.57 -23.02 18.75
C SER A 609 -4.05 -21.90 17.84
N SER A 610 -3.40 -22.17 16.72
CA SER A 610 -2.88 -21.11 15.83
C SER A 610 -2.43 -21.69 14.50
N VAL A 611 -2.26 -20.82 13.51
CA VAL A 611 -1.44 -21.13 12.33
C VAL A 611 0.01 -20.79 12.68
N LEU A 612 0.91 -21.76 12.62
CA LEU A 612 2.34 -21.56 12.71
C LEU A 612 2.93 -21.39 11.31
N VAL A 613 3.59 -20.25 11.12
CA VAL A 613 4.44 -19.96 9.96
C VAL A 613 5.89 -19.99 10.41
N VAL A 614 6.72 -20.73 9.69
CA VAL A 614 8.18 -20.66 9.81
C VAL A 614 8.70 -19.95 8.58
N ASP A 615 9.20 -18.73 8.74
CA ASP A 615 9.67 -17.93 7.61
C ASP A 615 11.01 -18.44 7.06
N ASP A 616 11.46 -17.84 5.96
CA ASP A 616 12.66 -18.30 5.25
C ASP A 616 13.95 -18.08 6.06
N ARG A 617 13.90 -17.21 7.08
CA ARG A 617 14.97 -16.99 8.07
C ARG A 617 14.87 -17.93 9.28
N GLY A 618 13.88 -18.82 9.31
CA GLY A 618 13.64 -19.77 10.40
C GLY A 618 12.94 -19.16 11.62
N ARG A 619 12.43 -17.93 11.54
CA ARG A 619 11.65 -17.32 12.61
C ARG A 619 10.25 -17.90 12.63
N ARG A 620 9.68 -18.01 13.83
CA ARG A 620 8.39 -18.65 14.07
C ARG A 620 7.35 -17.59 14.39
N TRP A 621 6.24 -17.59 13.66
CA TRP A 621 5.17 -16.61 13.80
C TRP A 621 3.83 -17.33 13.92
N ARG A 622 3.03 -16.98 14.92
CA ARG A 622 1.72 -17.58 15.15
C ARG A 622 0.59 -16.61 14.81
N LEU A 623 -0.29 -17.03 13.90
CA LEU A 623 -1.46 -16.28 13.46
C LEU A 623 -2.75 -16.87 14.05
N PRO A 624 -3.82 -16.07 14.18
CA PRO A 624 -5.09 -16.54 14.71
C PRO A 624 -5.77 -17.55 13.80
N LEU A 625 -6.53 -18.46 14.42
CA LEU A 625 -7.42 -19.36 13.70
C LEU A 625 -8.72 -18.62 13.36
N GLY A 626 -9.16 -18.78 12.12
CA GLY A 626 -10.54 -18.54 11.72
C GLY A 626 -11.41 -19.80 11.86
N PRO A 627 -12.50 -19.90 11.09
CA PRO A 627 -13.36 -21.09 11.06
C PRO A 627 -12.60 -22.38 10.72
N GLU A 628 -12.96 -23.49 11.38
CA GLU A 628 -12.29 -24.79 11.24
C GLU A 628 -12.36 -25.36 9.82
N ALA A 629 -13.41 -25.02 9.06
CA ALA A 629 -13.61 -25.45 7.68
C ALA A 629 -12.45 -25.06 6.74
N PHE A 630 -11.65 -24.03 7.07
CA PHE A 630 -10.48 -23.64 6.29
C PHE A 630 -9.26 -24.55 6.48
N ALA A 631 -9.13 -25.22 7.62
CA ALA A 631 -7.89 -25.93 7.99
C ALA A 631 -7.52 -27.00 6.96
N GLY A 632 -8.50 -27.82 6.56
CA GLY A 632 -8.32 -28.84 5.53
C GLY A 632 -7.95 -28.24 4.18
N GLN A 633 -8.56 -27.10 3.80
CA GLN A 633 -8.31 -26.46 2.50
C GLN A 633 -6.88 -25.91 2.38
N VAL A 634 -6.40 -25.27 3.45
CA VAL A 634 -5.02 -24.75 3.53
C VAL A 634 -4.00 -25.90 3.47
N GLN A 635 -4.22 -26.99 4.21
CA GLN A 635 -3.27 -28.10 4.29
C GLN A 635 -3.20 -28.91 2.98
N SER A 636 -4.36 -29.13 2.33
CA SER A 636 -4.49 -29.94 1.10
C SER A 636 -4.16 -29.20 -0.20
N GLY A 637 -3.79 -27.92 -0.16
CA GLY A 637 -3.53 -27.12 -1.36
C GLY A 637 -4.81 -26.77 -2.14
N MET A 638 -5.96 -26.71 -1.46
CA MET A 638 -7.23 -26.30 -2.06
C MET A 638 -7.49 -24.79 -1.95
N ALA A 639 -6.62 -24.05 -1.26
CA ALA A 639 -6.64 -22.60 -1.15
C ALA A 639 -5.21 -22.06 -1.22
N ARG A 640 -4.94 -21.14 -2.17
CA ARG A 640 -3.65 -20.46 -2.25
C ARG A 640 -3.42 -19.60 -1.01
N VAL A 641 -2.25 -19.76 -0.39
CA VAL A 641 -1.93 -19.03 0.86
C VAL A 641 -1.13 -17.76 0.65
N ALA A 642 -0.38 -17.63 -0.44
CA ALA A 642 0.45 -16.46 -0.70
C ALA A 642 0.57 -16.23 -2.21
N ARG A 643 0.47 -14.97 -2.64
CA ARG A 643 0.80 -14.55 -4.01
C ARG A 643 1.11 -13.06 -4.05
N GLU A 644 2.00 -12.67 -4.96
CA GLU A 644 2.15 -11.29 -5.35
C GLU A 644 0.95 -10.87 -6.24
N VAL A 645 0.24 -9.81 -5.82
CA VAL A 645 -0.96 -9.28 -6.52
C VAL A 645 -0.89 -7.78 -6.78
N ALA A 646 0.16 -7.16 -6.27
CA ALA A 646 0.64 -5.85 -6.67
C ALA A 646 2.17 -5.94 -6.64
N THR A 647 2.88 -5.21 -7.49
CA THR A 647 4.33 -5.34 -7.63
C THR A 647 5.03 -5.25 -6.26
N GLU A 648 5.90 -6.24 -5.98
CA GLU A 648 6.66 -6.40 -4.73
C GLU A 648 5.82 -6.52 -3.43
N ARG A 649 4.51 -6.81 -3.53
CA ARG A 649 3.60 -6.96 -2.39
C ARG A 649 2.86 -8.28 -2.41
N ASP A 650 3.14 -9.11 -1.42
CA ASP A 650 2.39 -10.33 -1.20
C ASP A 650 1.07 -10.05 -0.49
N LEU A 651 0.01 -10.68 -1.01
CA LEU A 651 -1.22 -10.92 -0.28
C LEU A 651 -1.13 -12.33 0.29
N PHE A 652 -1.25 -12.45 1.61
CA PHE A 652 -1.27 -13.73 2.31
C PHE A 652 -2.72 -14.04 2.74
N HIS A 653 -3.22 -15.23 2.43
CA HIS A 653 -4.58 -15.67 2.74
C HIS A 653 -4.53 -16.96 3.55
N CYS A 654 -4.93 -16.91 4.81
CA CYS A 654 -4.90 -18.10 5.66
C CYS A 654 -6.03 -18.09 6.68
N MET A 655 -6.67 -19.25 6.85
CA MET A 655 -7.78 -19.45 7.78
C MET A 655 -8.88 -18.38 7.66
N GLY A 656 -9.26 -18.02 6.43
CA GLY A 656 -10.33 -17.05 6.16
C GLY A 656 -9.96 -15.61 6.50
N THR A 657 -8.68 -15.26 6.51
CA THR A 657 -8.20 -13.89 6.68
C THR A 657 -7.18 -13.55 5.61
N PHE A 658 -7.35 -12.39 4.98
CA PHE A 658 -6.34 -11.77 4.14
C PHE A 658 -5.41 -10.90 4.98
N TYR A 659 -4.12 -10.94 4.66
CA TYR A 659 -3.07 -10.18 5.29
C TYR A 659 -2.21 -9.51 4.22
N GLU A 660 -1.86 -8.24 4.45
CA GLU A 660 -0.75 -7.60 3.77
C GLU A 660 0.56 -8.19 4.31
N LEU A 661 1.40 -8.70 3.41
CA LEU A 661 2.69 -9.29 3.74
C LEU A 661 3.81 -8.51 3.02
N PRO A 662 4.57 -7.67 3.77
CA PRO A 662 5.76 -7.00 3.25
C PRO A 662 6.78 -7.99 2.69
N ALA A 663 7.55 -7.58 1.68
CA ALA A 663 8.65 -8.38 1.13
C ALA A 663 9.72 -8.76 2.19
N GLU A 664 10.53 -9.80 1.94
CA GLU A 664 11.52 -10.30 2.91
C GLU A 664 12.62 -9.28 3.25
N ASN A 665 12.95 -8.41 2.31
CA ASN A 665 13.86 -7.27 2.49
C ASN A 665 13.22 -6.10 3.26
N ALA A 666 11.89 -6.12 3.47
CA ALA A 666 11.12 -5.24 4.35
C ALA A 666 10.62 -6.01 5.60
N ASP A 667 11.41 -7.00 6.03
CA ASP A 667 11.26 -7.82 7.25
C ASP A 667 10.12 -8.86 7.26
N GLY A 668 9.37 -8.97 6.16
CA GLY A 668 8.49 -10.12 5.92
C GLY A 668 7.39 -10.29 6.97
N PHE A 669 7.26 -11.53 7.45
CA PHE A 669 6.23 -11.90 8.43
C PHE A 669 6.28 -11.12 9.73
N ALA A 670 7.44 -10.59 10.14
CA ALA A 670 7.55 -9.73 11.31
C ALA A 670 6.64 -8.49 11.24
N LYS A 671 6.28 -8.06 10.02
CA LYS A 671 5.52 -6.85 9.70
C LYS A 671 4.15 -7.12 9.10
N ILE A 672 3.70 -8.38 9.10
CA ILE A 672 2.39 -8.78 8.59
C ILE A 672 1.26 -7.98 9.25
N ARG A 673 0.22 -7.66 8.46
CA ARG A 673 -0.96 -6.90 8.91
C ARG A 673 -2.23 -7.56 8.39
N PRO A 674 -3.23 -7.90 9.23
CA PRO A 674 -4.51 -8.40 8.75
C PRO A 674 -5.31 -7.28 8.08
N VAL A 675 -5.98 -7.62 6.97
CA VAL A 675 -6.82 -6.71 6.18
C VAL A 675 -8.29 -6.93 6.50
N SER A 676 -8.75 -8.17 6.33
CA SER A 676 -10.14 -8.57 6.52
C SER A 676 -10.29 -10.07 6.71
N SER A 677 -11.34 -10.48 7.41
CA SER A 677 -11.74 -11.89 7.57
C SER A 677 -13.05 -12.17 6.84
N HIS A 678 -13.23 -13.38 6.31
CA HIS A 678 -14.40 -13.79 5.53
C HIS A 678 -14.71 -15.30 5.67
N GLY A 679 -15.89 -15.69 5.18
CA GLY A 679 -16.36 -17.08 5.09
C GLY A 679 -16.07 -17.77 3.76
N PHE A 680 -15.59 -17.05 2.74
CA PHE A 680 -15.51 -17.56 1.37
C PHE A 680 -14.40 -18.58 1.08
N ARG A 681 -14.69 -19.54 0.21
CA ARG A 681 -13.80 -20.56 -0.35
C ARG A 681 -12.93 -20.01 -1.48
N ILE A 682 -11.92 -19.20 -1.14
CA ILE A 682 -11.03 -18.62 -2.14
C ILE A 682 -9.98 -19.66 -2.54
N HIS A 683 -10.08 -20.18 -3.77
CA HIS A 683 -9.23 -21.25 -4.27
C HIS A 683 -7.89 -20.72 -4.80
N ASP A 684 -7.94 -19.79 -5.77
CA ASP A 684 -6.80 -19.06 -6.29
C ASP A 684 -7.16 -17.57 -6.43
N TYR A 685 -6.16 -16.70 -6.46
CA TYR A 685 -6.27 -15.28 -6.76
C TYR A 685 -5.06 -14.79 -7.54
N ALA A 686 -5.21 -13.76 -8.37
CA ALA A 686 -4.13 -13.17 -9.17
C ALA A 686 -4.41 -11.70 -9.50
N SER A 687 -3.38 -10.97 -9.91
CA SER A 687 -3.55 -9.68 -10.57
C SER A 687 -3.73 -9.84 -12.08
N TYR A 688 -4.63 -9.05 -12.66
CA TYR A 688 -4.83 -8.97 -14.11
C TYR A 688 -5.37 -7.59 -14.50
N ARG A 689 -4.64 -6.83 -15.32
CA ARG A 689 -5.07 -5.51 -15.83
C ARG A 689 -5.48 -4.54 -14.71
N GLY A 690 -4.77 -4.58 -13.58
CA GLY A 690 -5.07 -3.77 -12.37
C GLY A 690 -6.25 -4.25 -11.53
N LEU A 691 -6.81 -5.42 -11.84
CA LEU A 691 -7.85 -6.09 -11.05
C LEU A 691 -7.24 -7.22 -10.20
N LEU A 692 -7.76 -7.40 -9.00
CA LEU A 692 -7.68 -8.65 -8.25
C LEU A 692 -8.76 -9.60 -8.78
N VAL A 693 -8.36 -10.77 -9.25
CA VAL A 693 -9.25 -11.83 -9.75
C VAL A 693 -9.18 -13.02 -8.79
N MET A 694 -10.33 -13.61 -8.44
CA MET A 694 -10.43 -14.73 -7.50
C MET A 694 -11.28 -15.88 -8.06
N THR A 695 -10.92 -17.12 -7.73
CA THR A 695 -11.69 -18.35 -8.04
C THR A 695 -12.24 -19.00 -6.78
N GLY A 696 -13.20 -19.93 -6.94
CA GLY A 696 -14.01 -20.46 -5.84
C GLY A 696 -15.40 -19.84 -5.84
N ILE A 697 -16.06 -19.90 -7.00
CA ILE A 697 -17.32 -19.22 -7.29
C ILE A 697 -18.49 -20.20 -7.17
N ASP A 698 -19.61 -19.73 -6.62
CA ASP A 698 -20.92 -20.32 -6.86
C ASP A 698 -21.65 -19.51 -7.94
N PRO A 699 -21.68 -19.97 -9.21
CA PRO A 699 -22.34 -19.25 -10.28
C PRO A 699 -23.85 -19.07 -10.04
N ALA A 700 -24.49 -19.93 -9.26
CA ALA A 700 -25.92 -19.84 -8.98
C ALA A 700 -26.23 -18.64 -8.06
N ALA A 701 -25.36 -18.37 -7.08
CA ALA A 701 -25.48 -17.21 -6.20
C ALA A 701 -25.08 -15.87 -6.86
N ALA A 702 -24.44 -15.90 -8.03
CA ALA A 702 -23.83 -14.75 -8.68
C ALA A 702 -24.78 -13.87 -9.51
N ALA A 703 -26.06 -14.23 -9.63
CA ALA A 703 -27.00 -13.56 -10.53
C ALA A 703 -27.02 -12.03 -10.37
N GLY A 704 -26.78 -11.31 -11.47
CA GLY A 704 -26.79 -9.85 -11.51
C GLY A 704 -25.64 -9.15 -10.79
N ASN A 705 -24.62 -9.87 -10.31
CA ASN A 705 -23.41 -9.26 -9.77
C ASN A 705 -22.40 -8.99 -10.91
N PRO A 706 -22.08 -7.73 -11.25
CA PRO A 706 -21.12 -7.43 -12.31
C PRO A 706 -19.69 -7.89 -11.98
N HIS A 707 -19.38 -8.11 -10.70
CA HIS A 707 -18.07 -8.61 -10.28
C HIS A 707 -17.87 -10.10 -10.53
N VAL A 708 -18.92 -10.86 -10.86
CA VAL A 708 -18.79 -12.28 -11.20
C VAL A 708 -18.93 -12.47 -12.71
N ILE A 709 -17.86 -12.91 -13.34
CA ILE A 709 -17.78 -13.18 -14.76
C ILE A 709 -17.97 -14.68 -14.96
N VAL A 710 -19.02 -15.07 -15.68
CA VAL A 710 -19.34 -16.47 -16.00
C VAL A 710 -19.18 -16.68 -17.50
N SER A 711 -18.59 -17.81 -17.91
CA SER A 711 -18.49 -18.18 -19.32
C SER A 711 -19.87 -18.47 -19.93
N GLU A 712 -20.01 -18.32 -21.24
CA GLU A 712 -21.28 -18.58 -21.95
C GLU A 712 -21.78 -20.01 -21.78
N ASP A 713 -20.86 -20.98 -21.65
CA ASP A 713 -21.18 -22.40 -21.40
C ASP A 713 -21.46 -22.72 -19.93
N GLY A 714 -21.34 -21.73 -19.03
CA GLY A 714 -21.60 -21.86 -17.59
C GLY A 714 -20.58 -22.69 -16.81
N LYS A 715 -19.48 -23.12 -17.44
CA LYS A 715 -18.51 -24.06 -16.83
C LYS A 715 -17.37 -23.38 -16.08
N ALA A 716 -17.08 -22.12 -16.39
CA ALA A 716 -16.02 -21.33 -15.79
C ALA A 716 -16.59 -20.04 -15.19
N ALA A 717 -16.06 -19.63 -14.04
CA ALA A 717 -16.44 -18.37 -13.43
C ALA A 717 -15.32 -17.81 -12.56
N VAL A 718 -15.22 -16.48 -12.48
CA VAL A 718 -14.30 -15.75 -11.62
C VAL A 718 -14.98 -14.54 -10.98
N TRP A 719 -14.49 -14.13 -9.82
CA TRP A 719 -14.78 -12.81 -9.26
C TRP A 719 -13.66 -11.83 -9.62
N ALA A 720 -13.98 -10.57 -9.91
CA ALA A 720 -12.97 -9.53 -10.17
C ALA A 720 -13.33 -8.18 -9.52
N GLY A 721 -12.32 -7.49 -8.98
CA GLY A 721 -12.44 -6.16 -8.37
C GLY A 721 -11.06 -5.54 -8.20
N VAL A 722 -10.89 -4.57 -7.30
CA VAL A 722 -9.55 -4.06 -6.94
C VAL A 722 -9.10 -4.63 -5.61
N ILE A 723 -7.79 -4.73 -5.37
CA ILE A 723 -7.26 -5.22 -4.08
C ILE A 723 -7.81 -4.43 -2.87
N ASP A 724 -8.02 -3.12 -3.02
CA ASP A 724 -8.63 -2.28 -1.98
C ASP A 724 -10.10 -2.59 -1.68
N ASP A 725 -10.79 -3.39 -2.52
CA ASP A 725 -12.12 -3.89 -2.17
C ASP A 725 -12.05 -4.88 -1.00
N LEU A 726 -10.90 -5.51 -0.73
CA LEU A 726 -10.73 -6.42 0.41
C LEU A 726 -11.05 -5.76 1.76
N TRP A 727 -10.95 -4.43 1.87
CA TRP A 727 -11.38 -3.70 3.07
C TRP A 727 -12.88 -3.87 3.35
N LYS A 728 -13.69 -4.12 2.31
CA LYS A 728 -15.15 -4.29 2.38
C LYS A 728 -15.61 -5.70 2.72
N LEU A 729 -14.70 -6.65 2.95
CA LEU A 729 -15.05 -8.01 3.41
C LEU A 729 -15.45 -8.06 4.89
N GLY A 730 -15.08 -7.03 5.66
CA GLY A 730 -15.33 -6.92 7.09
C GLY A 730 -14.04 -6.79 7.90
N LYS A 731 -14.20 -6.58 9.22
CA LYS A 731 -13.06 -6.45 10.13
C LYS A 731 -12.35 -7.81 10.35
N PRO A 732 -11.04 -7.81 10.59
CA PRO A 732 -10.31 -9.00 11.02
C PRO A 732 -10.88 -9.57 12.32
N THR A 733 -11.11 -10.88 12.34
CA THR A 733 -11.53 -11.64 13.53
C THR A 733 -10.69 -12.90 13.67
N GLY A 734 -10.72 -13.55 14.83
CA GLY A 734 -9.96 -14.77 15.03
C GLY A 734 -9.88 -15.19 16.49
N ARG A 735 -9.32 -16.38 16.71
CA ARG A 735 -9.15 -16.94 18.05
C ARG A 735 -7.91 -17.83 18.12
N GLY A 736 -7.48 -18.12 19.35
CA GLY A 736 -6.37 -19.02 19.61
C GLY A 736 -5.23 -18.34 20.33
N GLY A 737 -4.04 -18.89 20.27
CA GLY A 737 -2.88 -18.34 20.96
C GLY A 737 -1.68 -19.27 20.88
N PRO A 738 -0.55 -18.86 21.48
CA PRO A 738 0.69 -19.59 21.30
C PRO A 738 0.73 -20.90 22.10
N TRP A 739 -0.15 -21.08 23.09
CA TRP A 739 -0.24 -22.29 23.91
C TRP A 739 -1.69 -22.78 24.06
N LYS A 740 -1.87 -24.09 23.91
CA LYS A 740 -3.11 -24.81 24.27
C LYS A 740 -2.73 -26.17 24.81
N ASN A 741 -2.87 -26.35 26.12
CA ASN A 741 -2.40 -27.52 26.84
C ASN A 741 -0.93 -27.85 26.51
N THR A 742 -0.09 -26.81 26.42
CA THR A 742 1.30 -26.93 25.98
C THR A 742 2.21 -27.06 27.20
N ALA A 743 3.13 -28.02 27.19
CA ALA A 743 4.18 -28.10 28.20
C ALA A 743 5.15 -26.93 28.00
N VAL A 744 5.27 -26.06 29.00
CA VAL A 744 6.12 -24.87 28.98
C VAL A 744 7.21 -24.99 30.02
N LYS A 745 8.38 -24.39 29.75
CA LYS A 745 9.46 -24.26 30.73
C LYS A 745 9.37 -22.91 31.43
N ALA A 746 9.84 -22.86 32.67
CA ALA A 746 10.00 -21.60 33.39
C ALA A 746 10.91 -20.64 32.60
N ASN A 747 10.47 -19.40 32.50
CA ASN A 747 11.20 -18.27 31.92
C ASN A 747 11.53 -18.39 30.43
N GLU A 748 10.95 -19.38 29.72
CA GLU A 748 11.07 -19.51 28.26
C GLU A 748 9.88 -18.82 27.58
N PRO A 749 10.10 -17.83 26.71
CA PRO A 749 9.01 -17.16 26.01
C PRO A 749 8.35 -18.05 24.98
N SER A 750 7.04 -17.86 24.80
CA SER A 750 6.29 -18.43 23.68
C SER A 750 6.78 -17.89 22.34
N ASP A 751 6.43 -18.59 21.25
CA ASP A 751 6.44 -17.98 19.92
C ASP A 751 5.59 -16.68 19.92
N PRO A 752 5.95 -15.65 19.14
CA PRO A 752 5.12 -14.46 18.92
C PRO A 752 3.74 -14.82 18.36
N TYR A 753 2.69 -14.23 18.91
CA TYR A 753 1.31 -14.36 18.44
C TYR A 753 0.77 -13.00 18.00
N LEU A 754 0.15 -12.94 16.82
CA LEU A 754 -0.35 -11.69 16.25
C LEU A 754 -1.54 -11.16 17.06
N ILE A 755 -1.43 -9.94 17.55
CA ILE A 755 -2.46 -9.24 18.35
C ILE A 755 -2.85 -7.88 17.76
N GLY A 756 -2.00 -7.30 16.90
CA GLY A 756 -2.23 -6.01 16.28
C GLY A 756 -3.37 -6.02 15.28
N PHE A 757 -4.00 -4.85 15.09
CA PHE A 757 -5.07 -4.60 14.11
C PHE A 757 -6.39 -5.38 14.34
N TYR A 758 -6.49 -6.11 15.45
CA TYR A 758 -7.74 -6.72 15.92
C TYR A 758 -8.40 -5.88 17.02
N GLU A 759 -9.73 -5.93 17.09
CA GLU A 759 -10.52 -5.30 18.15
C GLU A 759 -11.06 -6.30 19.18
N GLU A 760 -11.63 -5.78 20.27
CA GLU A 760 -12.30 -6.56 21.32
C GLU A 760 -11.47 -7.75 21.85
N ARG A 761 -10.17 -7.51 22.02
CA ARG A 761 -9.19 -8.54 22.37
C ARG A 761 -9.38 -8.99 23.82
N THR A 762 -9.68 -10.26 24.01
CA THR A 762 -9.75 -10.91 25.32
C THR A 762 -8.75 -12.06 25.41
N LEU A 763 -8.13 -12.26 26.56
CA LEU A 763 -7.18 -13.33 26.89
C LEU A 763 -7.75 -14.19 28.02
N ALA A 764 -7.67 -15.51 27.88
CA ALA A 764 -7.89 -16.49 28.94
C ALA A 764 -6.57 -17.23 29.21
N LEU A 765 -6.13 -17.23 30.47
CA LEU A 765 -4.92 -17.93 30.94
C LEU A 765 -5.27 -19.04 31.94
N SER A 766 -4.72 -20.23 31.74
CA SER A 766 -4.88 -21.36 32.66
C SER A 766 -3.66 -22.29 32.66
N HIS A 767 -3.53 -23.11 33.71
CA HIS A 767 -2.45 -24.10 33.83
C HIS A 767 -2.85 -25.36 34.62
N ALA A 768 -2.08 -26.45 34.44
CA ALA A 768 -2.24 -27.71 35.18
C ALA A 768 -1.36 -27.84 36.44
N GLY A 769 -0.52 -26.83 36.73
CA GLY A 769 0.33 -26.76 37.92
C GLY A 769 -0.45 -26.79 39.25
N LYS A 770 0.18 -27.36 40.30
CA LYS A 770 -0.39 -27.49 41.65
C LYS A 770 -0.12 -26.28 42.56
N GLN A 771 0.71 -25.35 42.11
CA GLN A 771 1.02 -24.08 42.76
C GLN A 771 0.63 -22.93 41.82
N PRO A 772 0.38 -21.71 42.33
CA PRO A 772 0.15 -20.55 41.47
C PRO A 772 1.28 -20.35 40.47
N VAL A 773 0.94 -19.98 39.24
CA VAL A 773 1.89 -19.67 38.16
C VAL A 773 1.68 -18.23 37.73
N THR A 774 2.75 -17.45 37.65
CA THR A 774 2.72 -16.08 37.14
C THR A 774 3.12 -16.06 35.67
N PHE A 775 2.23 -15.49 34.85
CA PHE A 775 2.46 -15.27 33.44
C PHE A 775 2.86 -13.82 33.20
N ARG A 776 4.02 -13.62 32.59
CA ARG A 776 4.42 -12.33 32.02
C ARG A 776 3.85 -12.22 30.62
N VAL A 777 3.05 -11.19 30.39
CA VAL A 777 2.54 -10.79 29.08
C VAL A 777 3.49 -9.75 28.51
N GLU A 778 4.19 -10.10 27.44
CA GLU A 778 5.15 -9.21 26.78
C GLU A 778 4.61 -8.81 25.41
N ALA A 779 4.73 -7.53 25.07
CA ALA A 779 4.27 -6.95 23.82
C ALA A 779 5.44 -6.42 23.00
N GLU A 780 5.30 -6.44 21.68
CA GLU A 780 6.24 -5.87 20.74
C GLU A 780 5.45 -5.06 19.71
N PRO A 781 5.61 -3.73 19.69
CA PRO A 781 4.72 -2.90 18.89
C PRO A 781 5.07 -2.85 17.40
N VAL A 782 6.34 -3.08 17.03
CA VAL A 782 6.89 -2.69 15.72
C VAL A 782 6.98 -3.86 14.74
N GLY A 783 7.55 -4.97 15.18
CA GLY A 783 7.81 -6.22 14.44
C GLY A 783 9.22 -6.77 14.66
N HIS A 784 10.17 -5.89 15.01
CA HIS A 784 11.61 -6.22 15.11
C HIS A 784 12.21 -5.88 16.49
N GLY A 785 11.37 -5.71 17.51
CA GLY A 785 11.80 -5.48 18.89
C GLY A 785 11.95 -4.01 19.24
N PRO A 786 12.20 -3.70 20.53
CA PRO A 786 12.37 -4.66 21.62
C PRO A 786 11.04 -5.18 22.21
N TRP A 787 11.07 -6.35 22.84
CA TRP A 787 9.97 -6.85 23.66
C TRP A 787 9.86 -6.06 24.96
N MET A 788 8.62 -5.77 25.37
CA MET A 788 8.29 -4.94 26.53
C MET A 788 7.30 -5.66 27.45
N LEU A 789 7.62 -5.72 28.75
CA LEU A 789 6.69 -6.25 29.74
C LEU A 789 5.44 -5.34 29.81
N TYR A 790 4.26 -5.92 29.58
CA TYR A 790 3.00 -5.20 29.72
C TYR A 790 2.37 -5.43 31.09
N ARG A 791 2.30 -6.70 31.51
CA ARG A 791 1.59 -7.10 32.72
C ARG A 791 2.05 -8.47 33.21
N GLU A 792 1.99 -8.67 34.52
CA GLU A 792 2.09 -9.98 35.14
C GLU A 792 0.71 -10.42 35.65
N ILE A 793 0.34 -11.67 35.40
CA ILE A 793 -0.94 -12.25 35.78
C ILE A 793 -0.67 -13.57 36.50
N THR A 794 -0.96 -13.62 37.80
CA THR A 794 -0.86 -14.85 38.59
C THR A 794 -2.17 -15.62 38.51
N VAL A 795 -2.09 -16.88 38.11
CA VAL A 795 -3.22 -17.81 38.02
C VAL A 795 -3.09 -18.84 39.14
N ALA A 796 -4.18 -19.11 39.85
CA ALA A 796 -4.21 -20.13 40.90
C ALA A 796 -4.47 -21.54 40.31
N PRO A 797 -4.04 -22.62 40.98
CA PRO A 797 -4.30 -23.98 40.53
C PRO A 797 -5.78 -24.25 40.22
N GLY A 798 -6.05 -24.84 39.05
CA GLY A 798 -7.41 -25.20 38.62
C GLY A 798 -8.31 -24.02 38.22
N GLN A 799 -7.77 -22.80 38.15
CA GLN A 799 -8.50 -21.60 37.74
C GLN A 799 -8.16 -21.18 36.31
N THR A 800 -9.06 -20.40 35.71
CA THR A 800 -8.80 -19.63 34.49
C THR A 800 -8.96 -18.16 34.83
N VAL A 801 -8.01 -17.32 34.40
CA VAL A 801 -8.11 -15.87 34.52
C VAL A 801 -8.41 -15.28 33.15
N ASP A 802 -9.49 -14.51 33.07
CA ASP A 802 -9.86 -13.74 31.89
C ASP A 802 -9.36 -12.28 32.01
N PHE A 803 -8.88 -11.73 30.91
CA PHE A 803 -8.37 -10.37 30.81
C PHE A 803 -8.80 -9.73 29.49
N ALA A 804 -9.48 -8.59 29.58
CA ALA A 804 -9.79 -7.76 28.41
C ALA A 804 -8.70 -6.71 28.21
N PHE A 805 -8.10 -6.67 27.02
CA PHE A 805 -7.16 -5.60 26.69
C PHE A 805 -7.94 -4.29 26.48
N PRO A 806 -7.49 -3.15 27.04
CA PRO A 806 -8.11 -1.87 26.74
C PRO A 806 -7.93 -1.53 25.25
N ASP A 807 -8.83 -0.72 24.72
CA ASP A 807 -8.79 -0.24 23.32
C ASP A 807 -7.52 0.57 23.00
N THR A 808 -6.94 1.22 24.01
CA THR A 808 -5.66 1.95 23.94
C THR A 808 -4.43 1.04 23.91
N PHE A 809 -4.54 -0.25 24.26
CA PHE A 809 -3.45 -1.20 24.07
C PHE A 809 -3.23 -1.39 22.57
N GLN A 810 -2.05 -1.12 22.05
CA GLN A 810 -1.73 -1.36 20.65
C GLN A 810 -0.32 -1.95 20.59
N ALA A 811 -0.19 -3.09 19.94
CA ALA A 811 1.08 -3.75 19.66
C ALA A 811 0.88 -4.66 18.46
N ARG A 812 1.95 -5.00 17.74
CA ARG A 812 1.88 -5.96 16.63
C ARG A 812 1.84 -7.39 17.15
N TRP A 813 2.79 -7.73 18.03
CA TRP A 813 2.94 -9.06 18.59
C TRP A 813 2.77 -9.09 20.11
N VAL A 814 2.29 -10.23 20.61
CA VAL A 814 2.29 -10.60 22.03
C VAL A 814 2.99 -11.94 22.20
N ARG A 815 3.64 -12.14 23.34
CA ARG A 815 4.13 -13.45 23.79
C ARG A 815 3.94 -13.61 25.30
N PHE A 816 4.03 -14.86 25.75
CA PHE A 816 3.82 -15.19 27.16
C PHE A 816 5.04 -15.90 27.73
N VAL A 817 5.32 -15.65 29.01
CA VAL A 817 6.36 -16.34 29.76
C VAL A 817 5.79 -16.82 31.10
N ALA A 818 5.87 -18.11 31.39
CA ALA A 818 5.50 -18.65 32.69
C ALA A 818 6.72 -18.64 33.64
N ASP A 819 6.54 -18.29 34.90
CA ASP A 819 7.60 -18.31 35.92
C ASP A 819 7.98 -19.74 36.39
N ALA A 820 7.12 -20.72 36.13
CA ALA A 820 7.28 -22.12 36.52
C ALA A 820 7.01 -23.08 35.35
N PRO A 821 7.66 -24.27 35.33
CA PRO A 821 7.32 -25.29 34.34
C PRO A 821 5.92 -25.85 34.62
N THR A 822 5.08 -25.92 33.59
CA THR A 822 3.68 -26.37 33.73
C THR A 822 3.12 -26.78 32.37
N VAL A 823 1.87 -27.26 32.34
CA VAL A 823 1.08 -27.34 31.10
C VAL A 823 0.14 -26.15 31.08
N ALA A 824 0.32 -25.24 30.14
CA ALA A 824 -0.36 -23.94 30.09
C ALA A 824 -1.23 -23.78 28.84
N THR A 825 -2.24 -22.92 28.96
CA THR A 825 -3.04 -22.39 27.85
C THR A 825 -3.04 -20.87 27.93
N ALA A 826 -2.76 -20.23 26.80
CA ALA A 826 -2.92 -18.79 26.60
C ALA A 826 -3.79 -18.60 25.36
N TRP A 827 -5.06 -18.27 25.58
CA TRP A 827 -6.08 -18.25 24.53
C TRP A 827 -6.67 -16.85 24.37
N LEU A 828 -6.46 -16.26 23.21
CA LEU A 828 -6.99 -14.98 22.80
C LEU A 828 -8.23 -15.15 21.92
N THR A 829 -9.10 -14.15 21.94
CA THR A 829 -10.27 -14.04 21.06
C THR A 829 -10.42 -12.61 20.61
N TYR A 830 -10.69 -12.45 19.31
CA TYR A 830 -10.82 -11.18 18.59
C TYR A 830 -12.18 -11.15 17.93
N ARG A 831 -12.91 -10.04 18.07
CA ARG A 831 -14.30 -9.92 17.63
C ARG A 831 -14.55 -8.71 16.76
#